data_AF-A0A2Z3V397-F1
#
_entry.id   AF-A0A2Z3V397-F1
#
_cell.length_a   1.000
_cell.length_b   1.000
_cell.length_c   1.000
_cell.angle_alpha   90.00
_cell.angle_beta   90.00
_cell.angle_gamma   90.00
#
_symmetry.space_group_name_H-M   'P 1'
#
loop_
_entity.id
_entity.type
_entity.pdbx_description
1 polymer ?
#
loop_
_entity_poly.entity_id
_entity_poly.type
_entity_poly.pdbx_seq_one_letter_code
_entity_poly.pdbx_strand_id
1 'polypeptide(L)'
;MPTAFQRTRPPVAAFVAMLLALAAILYPLPASAAPPVDPTKFQQVTLAKGVAEVGEPMTMAVLPDRSVLHTARDGTVRITDAAGNTKVSGKLSVYFNDEEGMQGVGVDPGFASNRFIYLYYAPPLSTPPNGAPLDGTAADFARYDGFNRLSRFRLNTDGTLDLASEKTVLDVKTSRGFCCHVGGDIDFDAAGNLYLTTGDDSEPGFNDGYAPLDDRATRNPALDAQRGAANTNDLRGKVLRIKVNADGSYSIPAGNMFPQGTANTRPEIYAMGFRNPFRMSVDKATGVVYLGDYGPDAGAAGPRGPGGQVEFDRITGPGFYGWPYCTGNNTPAETYARYNYATGAIGAKYDCAGGPENTSRNNTGQVKLPPAKAAWITYDGCGLPEFGCGAESPMGGVVYRYDAALNSPIKFPQALNGHFLAGELQRQWIKDIEVNADGSRGTIQPFPWSGKLVMDMAFGPDGALYVLDYGTGWFNGNQDSALYRIESIGTGGRAPLAKAAADKVSGKAPLTVAFSSAGSSDPDGDALTYSWAFGDGGTSTAANPTHVYTTDGRRTVTLTVRDSTGLTATANVEINVGNTAPTVSIQLPVNGQVFSFGDAVPYRITVTDPEDTAIDCSRVKMTYILGHDTHGHPLVTANGCSGTIQTPLNGEHDGAANLFGVWDAEYTDAGGLTTHAQNVTQPKNRQAEHYTTSQGVVQYDKPTAHGAKTVGSIENGDWIEFDPYVLAGVSGITARVSSGGVGGTIQVRAGSPTGTLLGTATVAPTGGWETFTDVSATLSGAPAGTTKLYLVFAGAAGSLFDIDDFTLTAGSGPPPTGAVLLSSGRPVTASSTENAGFPPSAVVDGNAGTRWSSAFADPQWISVDLGSTKSVTRVRLQWEAAYGRAYRIETSTNNTTWTAASSTTAGDGGIDDITIPATNARYVRVYGTQRATAYGYSLWELEVYGA
;
A
#
# COMPACT_ATOMS: atom_id res chain seq x y z
N MET A 1 -43.66 69.72 19.96
CA MET A 1 -42.98 70.93 19.47
C MET A 1 -43.54 72.14 20.21
N PRO A 2 -42.80 73.27 20.35
CA PRO A 2 -41.34 73.41 20.35
C PRO A 2 -40.81 74.19 21.57
N THR A 3 -39.52 74.06 21.90
CA THR A 3 -38.64 75.15 22.38
C THR A 3 -37.20 74.66 22.38
N ALA A 4 -36.27 75.51 21.93
CA ALA A 4 -34.83 75.25 22.00
C ALA A 4 -34.10 76.59 22.22
N PHE A 5 -32.96 76.56 22.92
CA PHE A 5 -31.77 77.45 22.91
C PHE A 5 -30.98 77.10 24.20
N GLN A 6 -29.76 76.54 24.20
CA GLN A 6 -28.46 77.18 23.93
C GLN A 6 -28.22 78.43 24.81
N ARG A 7 -27.19 78.58 25.66
CA ARG A 7 -25.94 77.81 26.02
C ARG A 7 -25.74 77.89 27.58
N THR A 8 -24.66 77.56 28.29
CA THR A 8 -23.20 77.37 28.01
C THR A 8 -22.50 76.52 29.11
N ARG A 9 -21.16 76.38 29.03
CA ARG A 9 -20.17 75.83 30.00
C ARG A 9 -19.96 76.81 31.19
N PRO A 10 -19.41 76.43 32.38
CA PRO A 10 -18.15 75.67 32.63
C PRO A 10 -18.25 74.50 33.66
N PRO A 11 -17.14 73.78 34.00
CA PRO A 11 -17.21 72.39 34.51
C PRO A 11 -16.42 72.08 35.81
N VAL A 12 -16.36 70.76 36.13
CA VAL A 12 -15.33 70.01 36.90
C VAL A 12 -15.52 69.76 38.42
N ALA A 13 -15.23 68.50 38.77
CA ALA A 13 -14.82 67.90 40.06
C ALA A 13 -15.86 67.35 41.05
N ALA A 14 -15.41 66.26 41.71
CA ALA A 14 -15.91 65.58 42.91
C ALA A 14 -17.34 65.01 42.90
N PHE A 15 -17.44 63.68 42.76
CA PHE A 15 -17.90 62.85 43.89
C PHE A 15 -17.28 61.44 43.81
N VAL A 16 -16.78 60.95 44.94
CA VAL A 16 -16.18 59.62 45.14
C VAL A 16 -16.80 59.03 46.42
N ALA A 17 -16.77 57.69 46.54
CA ALA A 17 -17.15 56.93 47.74
C ALA A 17 -18.65 56.77 48.05
N MET A 18 -19.42 56.15 47.13
CA MET A 18 -20.47 55.20 47.54
C MET A 18 -20.82 54.18 46.44
N LEU A 19 -19.89 53.27 46.12
CA LEU A 19 -20.14 52.09 45.27
C LEU A 19 -19.05 51.04 45.49
N LEU A 20 -19.13 50.31 46.61
CA LEU A 20 -18.12 49.34 47.04
C LEU A 20 -18.75 48.01 47.52
N ALA A 21 -19.86 47.60 46.90
CA ALA A 21 -20.57 46.36 47.22
C ALA A 21 -21.51 45.84 46.10
N LEU A 22 -21.11 45.87 44.81
CA LEU A 22 -21.66 44.95 43.78
C LEU A 22 -20.79 44.96 42.51
N ALA A 23 -19.65 44.28 42.56
CA ALA A 23 -18.79 44.00 41.41
C ALA A 23 -18.42 42.51 41.40
N ALA A 24 -19.43 41.65 41.26
CA ALA A 24 -19.21 40.24 40.97
C ALA A 24 -18.61 40.15 39.57
N ILE A 25 -17.29 40.00 39.48
CA ILE A 25 -16.59 39.83 38.21
C ILE A 25 -17.04 38.48 37.65
N LEU A 26 -17.91 38.51 36.64
CA LEU A 26 -18.16 37.39 35.75
C LEU A 26 -16.90 37.17 34.89
N TYR A 27 -15.88 36.59 35.52
CA TYR A 27 -14.91 35.80 34.79
C TYR A 27 -15.72 34.72 34.07
N PRO A 28 -15.59 34.56 32.74
CA PRO A 28 -16.05 33.33 32.12
C PRO A 28 -15.27 32.21 32.80
N LEU A 29 -15.99 31.27 33.43
CA LEU A 29 -15.38 30.00 33.81
C LEU A 29 -14.78 29.41 32.52
N PRO A 30 -13.58 28.80 32.58
CA PRO A 30 -13.10 28.05 31.43
C PRO A 30 -14.17 27.03 31.06
N ALA A 31 -14.44 26.87 29.76
CA ALA A 31 -15.39 25.87 29.31
C ALA A 31 -14.96 24.51 29.90
N SER A 32 -15.89 23.82 30.56
CA SER A 32 -15.62 22.45 30.97
C SER A 32 -15.33 21.65 29.71
N ALA A 33 -14.18 20.97 29.68
CA ALA A 33 -13.88 20.01 28.62
C ALA A 33 -15.06 19.05 28.41
N ALA A 34 -15.31 18.66 27.17
CA ALA A 34 -16.37 17.74 26.84
C ALA A 34 -16.27 16.45 27.67
N PRO A 35 -17.38 15.94 28.26
CA PRO A 35 -17.34 14.74 29.07
C PRO A 35 -16.85 13.54 28.23
N PRO A 36 -16.04 12.62 28.78
CA PRO A 36 -15.50 11.49 28.04
C PRO A 36 -16.56 10.70 27.26
N VAL A 37 -16.26 10.35 26.00
CA VAL A 37 -17.10 9.45 25.20
C VAL A 37 -17.23 8.09 25.91
N ASP A 38 -18.42 7.78 26.41
CA ASP A 38 -18.71 6.53 27.11
C ASP A 38 -18.90 5.38 26.09
N PRO A 39 -17.98 4.40 25.99
CA PRO A 39 -18.09 3.31 25.02
C PRO A 39 -19.30 2.40 25.27
N THR A 40 -19.90 2.43 26.47
CA THR A 40 -21.15 1.69 26.75
C THR A 40 -22.39 2.36 26.14
N LYS A 41 -22.24 3.50 25.46
CA LYS A 41 -23.29 4.23 24.73
C LYS A 41 -23.16 4.10 23.21
N PHE A 42 -22.28 3.23 22.71
CA PHE A 42 -22.10 2.97 21.29
C PHE A 42 -22.01 1.48 20.99
N GLN A 43 -22.53 1.09 19.82
CA GLN A 43 -22.44 -0.26 19.30
C GLN A 43 -21.92 -0.24 17.87
N GLN A 44 -20.93 -1.07 17.56
CA GLN A 44 -20.47 -1.35 16.20
C GLN A 44 -21.29 -2.54 15.63
N VAL A 45 -22.08 -2.27 14.58
CA VAL A 45 -22.86 -3.28 13.84
C VAL A 45 -22.15 -3.58 12.53
N THR A 46 -21.84 -4.85 12.27
CA THR A 46 -21.30 -5.29 10.97
C THR A 46 -22.42 -5.26 9.92
N LEU A 47 -22.16 -4.64 8.77
CA LEU A 47 -23.05 -4.67 7.60
C LEU A 47 -22.53 -5.59 6.51
N ALA A 48 -21.22 -5.63 6.29
CA ALA A 48 -20.56 -6.51 5.33
C ALA A 48 -19.17 -6.92 5.85
N LYS A 49 -18.68 -8.13 5.56
CA LYS A 49 -17.31 -8.54 5.94
C LYS A 49 -16.68 -9.56 4.98
N GLY A 50 -15.38 -9.42 4.76
CA GLY A 50 -14.54 -10.27 3.91
C GLY A 50 -14.49 -9.82 2.45
N VAL A 51 -13.42 -10.22 1.74
CA VAL A 51 -13.13 -9.90 0.32
C VAL A 51 -14.31 -10.19 -0.62
N ALA A 52 -15.14 -11.21 -0.34
CA ALA A 52 -16.34 -11.48 -1.12
C ALA A 52 -17.33 -10.29 -1.10
N GLU A 53 -17.60 -9.76 0.09
CA GLU A 53 -18.54 -8.65 0.28
C GLU A 53 -17.93 -7.28 0.04
N VAL A 54 -16.66 -7.00 0.37
CA VAL A 54 -16.07 -5.65 0.22
C VAL A 54 -14.90 -5.55 -0.78
N GLY A 55 -14.22 -6.66 -1.09
CA GLY A 55 -13.00 -6.66 -1.92
C GLY A 55 -11.80 -6.06 -1.19
N GLU A 56 -10.97 -5.35 -1.95
CA GLU A 56 -9.97 -4.39 -1.45
C GLU A 56 -10.63 -3.00 -1.35
N PRO A 57 -11.23 -2.61 -0.22
CA PRO A 57 -12.15 -1.47 -0.18
C PRO A 57 -11.39 -0.14 -0.22
N MET A 58 -11.93 0.86 -0.92
CA MET A 58 -11.30 2.18 -1.06
C MET A 58 -12.17 3.31 -0.48
N THR A 59 -13.36 3.54 -1.02
CA THR A 59 -14.27 4.59 -0.55
C THR A 59 -15.73 4.13 -0.52
N MET A 60 -16.58 4.89 0.16
CA MET A 60 -18.01 4.64 0.26
C MET A 60 -18.86 5.92 0.29
N ALA A 61 -20.14 5.77 -0.04
CA ALA A 61 -21.13 6.83 0.09
C ALA A 61 -22.47 6.27 0.57
N VAL A 62 -22.99 6.83 1.67
CA VAL A 62 -24.28 6.41 2.25
C VAL A 62 -25.45 7.06 1.49
N LEU A 63 -26.38 6.23 1.02
CA LEU A 63 -27.54 6.66 0.25
C LEU A 63 -28.72 7.09 1.16
N PRO A 64 -29.68 7.89 0.66
CA PRO A 64 -30.85 8.33 1.45
C PRO A 64 -31.74 7.22 2.01
N ASP A 65 -31.65 6.00 1.46
CA ASP A 65 -32.35 4.80 1.93
C ASP A 65 -31.53 3.99 2.96
N ARG A 66 -30.35 4.48 3.35
CA ARG A 66 -29.36 3.88 4.28
C ARG A 66 -28.62 2.66 3.76
N SER A 67 -28.76 2.34 2.48
CA SER A 67 -27.77 1.50 1.79
C SER A 67 -26.48 2.29 1.55
N VAL A 68 -25.38 1.58 1.31
CA VAL A 68 -24.04 2.15 1.14
C VAL A 68 -23.48 1.67 -0.18
N LEU A 69 -23.13 2.59 -1.07
CA LEU A 69 -22.24 2.29 -2.18
C LEU A 69 -20.81 2.20 -1.66
N HIS A 70 -20.03 1.23 -2.11
CA HIS A 70 -18.60 1.16 -1.83
C HIS A 70 -17.82 0.62 -3.04
N THR A 71 -16.56 1.01 -3.14
CA THR A 71 -15.64 0.63 -4.21
C THR A 71 -14.57 -0.33 -3.70
N ALA A 72 -14.20 -1.28 -4.55
CA ALA A 72 -12.91 -1.94 -4.45
C ALA A 72 -11.95 -1.42 -5.52
N ARG A 73 -10.65 -1.35 -5.20
CA ARG A 73 -9.62 -0.76 -6.09
C ARG A 73 -9.54 -1.44 -7.46
N ASP A 74 -9.94 -2.71 -7.54
CA ASP A 74 -10.03 -3.54 -8.75
C ASP A 74 -11.09 -3.09 -9.79
N GLY A 75 -11.81 -1.99 -9.53
CA GLY A 75 -12.86 -1.45 -10.39
C GLY A 75 -14.28 -1.89 -10.01
N THR A 76 -14.45 -2.76 -9.02
CA THR A 76 -15.77 -3.26 -8.61
C THR A 76 -16.51 -2.26 -7.72
N VAL A 77 -17.72 -1.88 -8.14
CA VAL A 77 -18.65 -1.08 -7.34
C VAL A 77 -19.69 -2.00 -6.73
N ARG A 78 -19.90 -1.91 -5.42
CA ARG A 78 -20.86 -2.71 -4.65
C ARG A 78 -21.88 -1.82 -3.95
N ILE A 79 -22.98 -2.44 -3.53
CA ILE A 79 -23.98 -1.83 -2.66
C ILE A 79 -24.33 -2.81 -1.54
N THR A 80 -24.28 -2.34 -0.29
CA THR A 80 -24.75 -3.06 0.90
C THR A 80 -25.98 -2.35 1.45
N ASP A 81 -27.09 -3.05 1.65
CA ASP A 81 -28.32 -2.43 2.15
C ASP A 81 -28.31 -2.17 3.67
N ALA A 82 -29.34 -1.47 4.17
CA ALA A 82 -29.45 -1.11 5.59
C ALA A 82 -29.57 -2.32 6.54
N ALA A 83 -29.88 -3.50 6.00
CA ALA A 83 -29.93 -4.81 6.66
C ALA A 83 -28.73 -5.69 6.26
N GLY A 84 -27.64 -5.10 5.77
CA GLY A 84 -26.37 -5.77 5.49
C GLY A 84 -26.34 -6.61 4.22
N ASN A 85 -27.38 -6.66 3.38
CA ASN A 85 -27.32 -7.52 2.17
C ASN A 85 -26.41 -6.86 1.12
N THR A 86 -25.27 -7.49 0.80
CA THR A 86 -24.28 -6.95 -0.15
C THR A 86 -24.41 -7.57 -1.54
N LYS A 87 -24.23 -6.74 -2.58
CA LYS A 87 -24.11 -7.22 -3.98
C LYS A 87 -23.23 -6.30 -4.83
N VAL A 88 -22.72 -6.85 -5.94
CA VAL A 88 -22.07 -6.05 -6.99
C VAL A 88 -23.11 -5.20 -7.72
N SER A 89 -22.86 -3.89 -7.79
CA SER A 89 -23.64 -2.93 -8.59
C SER A 89 -23.14 -2.87 -10.03
N GLY A 90 -21.82 -2.99 -10.24
CA GLY A 90 -21.16 -3.05 -11.53
C GLY A 90 -19.64 -3.18 -11.37
N LYS A 91 -18.92 -3.30 -12.48
CA LYS A 91 -17.45 -3.27 -12.50
C LYS A 91 -16.95 -2.47 -13.69
N LEU A 92 -16.00 -1.57 -13.47
CA LEU A 92 -15.27 -0.86 -14.51
C LEU A 92 -13.96 -1.60 -14.78
N SER A 93 -13.49 -1.55 -16.03
CA SER A 93 -12.09 -1.87 -16.33
C SER A 93 -11.22 -0.71 -15.87
N VAL A 94 -10.17 -1.00 -15.09
CA VAL A 94 -9.21 -0.02 -14.57
C VAL A 94 -7.77 -0.41 -14.93
N TYR A 95 -6.86 0.57 -14.99
CA TYR A 95 -5.43 0.32 -14.88
C TYR A 95 -5.12 0.06 -13.39
N PHE A 96 -4.39 -1.02 -13.11
CA PHE A 96 -4.25 -1.59 -11.77
C PHE A 96 -2.79 -2.01 -11.57
N ASN A 97 -1.97 -1.04 -11.15
CA ASN A 97 -0.53 -1.15 -10.87
C ASN A 97 -0.22 -0.15 -9.75
N ASP A 98 0.77 -0.41 -8.89
CA ASP A 98 1.07 0.49 -7.76
C ASP A 98 -0.22 0.77 -6.93
N GLU A 99 -0.47 2.04 -6.59
CA GLU A 99 -1.71 2.54 -5.98
C GLU A 99 -2.87 2.77 -6.97
N GLU A 100 -2.64 2.72 -8.29
CA GLU A 100 -3.65 3.03 -9.32
C GLU A 100 -4.82 2.02 -9.31
N GLY A 101 -6.00 2.50 -9.71
CA GLY A 101 -7.24 1.71 -9.75
C GLY A 101 -8.49 2.57 -9.63
N MET A 102 -9.55 2.01 -9.05
CA MET A 102 -10.73 2.76 -8.58
C MET A 102 -10.45 3.38 -7.20
N GLN A 103 -10.63 4.69 -7.06
CA GLN A 103 -10.34 5.41 -5.82
C GLN A 103 -11.63 5.87 -5.11
N GLY A 104 -12.35 6.80 -5.73
CA GLY A 104 -13.45 7.55 -5.10
C GLY A 104 -14.84 7.18 -5.61
N VAL A 105 -15.84 7.15 -4.71
CA VAL A 105 -17.27 7.19 -5.04
C VAL A 105 -17.96 8.35 -4.33
N GLY A 106 -18.59 9.25 -5.10
CA GLY A 106 -19.39 10.36 -4.59
C GLY A 106 -20.85 10.25 -5.03
N VAL A 107 -21.78 10.72 -4.20
CA VAL A 107 -23.22 10.67 -4.48
C VAL A 107 -23.77 12.09 -4.60
N ASP A 108 -24.47 12.36 -5.71
CA ASP A 108 -25.01 13.69 -6.00
C ASP A 108 -26.01 14.14 -4.91
N PRO A 109 -25.96 15.37 -4.38
CA PRO A 109 -26.95 15.84 -3.40
C PRO A 109 -28.41 15.81 -3.89
N GLY A 110 -28.64 15.74 -5.20
CA GLY A 110 -29.94 15.51 -5.84
C GLY A 110 -30.28 14.03 -6.12
N PHE A 111 -29.50 13.06 -5.61
CA PHE A 111 -29.58 11.62 -5.92
C PHE A 111 -30.98 11.02 -5.83
N ALA A 112 -31.80 11.45 -4.85
CA ALA A 112 -33.19 11.01 -4.70
C ALA A 112 -34.08 11.32 -5.92
N SER A 113 -33.65 12.24 -6.79
CA SER A 113 -34.34 12.61 -8.04
C SER A 113 -33.56 12.23 -9.31
N ASN A 114 -32.24 12.46 -9.34
CA ASN A 114 -31.43 12.27 -10.54
C ASN A 114 -30.74 10.90 -10.60
N ARG A 115 -30.57 10.21 -9.46
CA ARG A 115 -29.80 8.96 -9.29
C ARG A 115 -28.35 9.03 -9.80
N PHE A 116 -27.73 10.20 -9.78
CA PHE A 116 -26.35 10.38 -10.23
C PHE A 116 -25.34 10.03 -9.15
N ILE A 117 -24.29 9.31 -9.56
CA ILE A 117 -23.09 9.04 -8.76
C ILE A 117 -21.86 9.44 -9.56
N TYR A 118 -20.74 9.61 -8.88
CA TYR A 118 -19.46 9.99 -9.42
C TYR A 118 -18.44 8.94 -9.04
N LEU A 119 -17.58 8.54 -9.98
CA LEU A 119 -16.48 7.61 -9.75
C LEU A 119 -15.18 8.27 -10.21
N TYR A 120 -14.12 8.16 -9.41
CA TYR A 120 -12.77 8.60 -9.77
C TYR A 120 -11.83 7.39 -9.85
N TYR A 121 -11.27 7.14 -11.04
CA TYR A 121 -10.53 5.92 -11.35
C TYR A 121 -9.48 6.11 -12.44
N ALA A 122 -8.52 5.19 -12.48
CA ALA A 122 -7.52 5.05 -13.52
C ALA A 122 -8.07 4.22 -14.69
N PRO A 123 -8.43 4.80 -15.86
CA PRO A 123 -8.81 4.00 -17.03
C PRO A 123 -7.61 3.26 -17.64
N PRO A 124 -7.81 2.09 -18.28
CA PRO A 124 -6.80 1.43 -19.09
C PRO A 124 -6.36 2.33 -20.26
N LEU A 125 -5.05 2.45 -20.45
CA LEU A 125 -4.41 3.20 -21.53
C LEU A 125 -3.32 2.34 -22.18
N SER A 126 -2.63 2.86 -23.19
CA SER A 126 -1.44 2.20 -23.80
C SER A 126 -0.16 2.32 -22.96
N THR A 127 -0.28 2.59 -21.67
CA THR A 127 0.82 2.62 -20.69
C THR A 127 1.50 1.24 -20.63
N PRO A 128 2.84 1.15 -20.60
CA PRO A 128 3.53 -0.12 -20.37
C PRO A 128 3.14 -0.78 -19.04
N PRO A 129 3.15 -2.12 -18.96
CA PRO A 129 2.81 -2.87 -17.73
C PRO A 129 4.01 -3.07 -16.78
N ASN A 130 5.17 -2.52 -17.12
CA ASN A 130 6.38 -2.53 -16.29
C ASN A 130 6.60 -1.13 -15.69
N GLY A 131 7.30 -1.07 -14.55
CA GLY A 131 7.70 0.21 -13.96
C GLY A 131 8.49 1.11 -14.92
N ALA A 132 8.33 2.42 -14.76
CA ALA A 132 8.96 3.45 -15.57
C ALA A 132 10.45 3.60 -15.23
N PRO A 133 11.29 4.11 -16.15
CA PRO A 133 12.70 4.30 -15.87
C PRO A 133 12.94 5.53 -14.98
N LEU A 134 13.87 5.42 -14.03
CA LEU A 134 14.30 6.53 -13.14
C LEU A 134 15.06 7.63 -13.89
N ASP A 135 15.85 7.23 -14.90
CA ASP A 135 16.62 8.11 -15.76
C ASP A 135 16.36 7.75 -17.24
N GLY A 136 16.33 8.74 -18.13
CA GLY A 136 15.98 8.54 -19.52
C GLY A 136 15.80 9.84 -20.31
N THR A 137 15.20 9.73 -21.49
CA THR A 137 14.79 10.89 -22.29
C THR A 137 13.32 11.25 -22.04
N ALA A 138 12.91 12.47 -22.41
CA ALA A 138 11.50 12.86 -22.36
C ALA A 138 10.58 11.92 -23.18
N ALA A 139 11.09 11.27 -24.24
CA ALA A 139 10.34 10.28 -25.01
C ALA A 139 10.23 8.92 -24.29
N ASP A 140 11.15 8.61 -23.38
CA ASP A 140 11.06 7.40 -22.56
C ASP A 140 9.95 7.53 -21.51
N PHE A 141 9.87 8.70 -20.88
CA PHE A 141 8.87 9.05 -19.86
C PHE A 141 7.47 9.25 -20.47
N ALA A 142 7.34 9.90 -21.64
CA ALA A 142 6.05 10.19 -22.26
C ALA A 142 5.22 8.95 -22.65
N ARG A 143 5.79 7.73 -22.60
CA ARG A 143 5.03 6.46 -22.72
C ARG A 143 4.18 6.16 -21.48
N TYR A 144 4.50 6.80 -20.36
CA TYR A 144 3.87 6.63 -19.05
C TYR A 144 2.94 7.77 -18.67
N ASP A 145 2.84 8.81 -19.50
CA ASP A 145 1.84 9.88 -19.35
C ASP A 145 0.43 9.26 -19.35
N GLY A 146 -0.25 9.39 -18.22
CA GLY A 146 -1.59 8.87 -17.97
C GLY A 146 -2.51 9.96 -17.44
N PHE A 147 -3.69 9.54 -17.01
CA PHE A 147 -4.62 10.36 -16.26
C PHE A 147 -5.59 9.49 -15.48
N ASN A 148 -6.14 10.06 -14.41
CA ASN A 148 -7.28 9.53 -13.68
C ASN A 148 -8.51 10.40 -13.93
N ARG A 149 -9.66 9.73 -14.00
CA ARG A 149 -10.88 10.23 -14.59
C ARG A 149 -11.98 10.32 -13.55
N LEU A 150 -12.51 11.51 -13.36
CA LEU A 150 -13.80 11.73 -12.73
C LEU A 150 -14.88 11.55 -13.80
N SER A 151 -15.69 10.49 -13.69
CA SER A 151 -16.88 10.31 -14.53
C SER A 151 -18.14 10.20 -13.69
N ARG A 152 -19.25 10.74 -14.22
CA ARG A 152 -20.59 10.62 -13.64
C ARG A 152 -21.35 9.46 -14.29
N PHE A 153 -22.01 8.67 -13.47
CA PHE A 153 -22.88 7.55 -13.86
C PHE A 153 -24.29 7.70 -13.25
N ARG A 154 -25.20 6.82 -13.63
CA ARG A 154 -26.55 6.66 -13.05
C ARG A 154 -26.65 5.32 -12.34
N LEU A 155 -27.18 5.32 -11.11
CA LEU A 155 -27.52 4.10 -10.39
C LEU A 155 -29.01 3.78 -10.57
N ASN A 156 -29.32 2.63 -11.17
CA ASN A 156 -30.69 2.16 -11.37
C ASN A 156 -31.41 1.96 -10.04
N THR A 157 -32.75 1.92 -10.05
CA THR A 157 -33.58 1.78 -8.84
C THR A 157 -33.43 0.43 -8.14
N ASP A 158 -32.91 -0.58 -8.84
CA ASP A 158 -32.55 -1.89 -8.28
C ASP A 158 -31.13 -1.91 -7.67
N GLY A 159 -30.37 -0.81 -7.77
CA GLY A 159 -28.98 -0.72 -7.31
C GLY A 159 -27.94 -1.20 -8.32
N THR A 160 -28.29 -1.47 -9.58
CA THR A 160 -27.30 -1.73 -10.64
C THR A 160 -26.72 -0.43 -11.22
N LEU A 161 -25.48 -0.49 -11.71
CA LEU A 161 -24.78 0.63 -12.32
C LEU A 161 -25.02 0.66 -13.83
N ASP A 162 -25.61 1.74 -14.36
CA ASP A 162 -25.74 1.93 -15.80
C ASP A 162 -24.39 2.41 -16.39
N LEU A 163 -23.55 1.47 -16.80
CA LEU A 163 -22.26 1.75 -17.44
C LEU A 163 -22.40 2.54 -18.75
N ALA A 164 -23.54 2.45 -19.46
CA ALA A 164 -23.77 3.22 -20.69
C ALA A 164 -24.15 4.68 -20.42
N SER A 165 -24.46 5.04 -19.17
CA SER A 165 -24.78 6.41 -18.77
C SER A 165 -23.55 7.34 -18.70
N GLU A 166 -22.32 6.81 -18.73
CA GLU A 166 -21.07 7.54 -18.41
C GLU A 166 -21.00 8.93 -19.05
N LYS A 167 -20.66 9.94 -18.23
CA LYS A 167 -20.18 11.24 -18.68
C LYS A 167 -18.87 11.56 -17.99
N THR A 168 -17.78 11.58 -18.76
CA THR A 168 -16.48 12.11 -18.32
C THR A 168 -16.65 13.58 -17.93
N VAL A 169 -16.22 13.94 -16.71
CA VAL A 169 -16.32 15.28 -16.15
C VAL A 169 -14.95 15.97 -16.19
N LEU A 170 -13.90 15.29 -15.70
CA LEU A 170 -12.56 15.85 -15.55
C LEU A 170 -11.50 14.74 -15.60
N ASP A 171 -10.42 14.98 -16.34
CA ASP A 171 -9.21 14.15 -16.33
C ASP A 171 -8.08 14.89 -15.60
N VAL A 172 -7.46 14.24 -14.62
CA VAL A 172 -6.30 14.69 -13.84
C VAL A 172 -5.10 13.88 -14.30
N LYS A 173 -4.02 14.52 -14.75
CA LYS A 173 -2.84 13.81 -15.28
C LYS A 173 -2.14 12.98 -14.20
N THR A 174 -1.61 11.83 -14.58
CA THR A 174 -0.72 10.99 -13.75
C THR A 174 0.52 10.55 -14.55
N SER A 175 1.58 10.13 -13.86
CA SER A 175 2.85 9.66 -14.40
C SER A 175 3.07 8.20 -13.97
N ARG A 176 2.40 7.28 -14.68
CA ARG A 176 2.19 5.88 -14.29
C ARG A 176 3.46 5.01 -14.32
N GLY A 177 3.39 3.82 -13.73
CA GLY A 177 4.55 2.94 -13.58
C GLY A 177 5.56 3.44 -12.56
N PHE A 178 5.15 4.40 -11.73
CA PHE A 178 5.71 4.72 -10.43
C PHE A 178 4.56 4.91 -9.46
N CYS A 179 4.82 4.62 -8.19
CA CYS A 179 4.09 5.14 -7.06
C CYS A 179 4.39 6.66 -6.93
N CYS A 180 3.67 7.49 -6.16
CA CYS A 180 2.58 7.24 -5.23
C CYS A 180 1.57 8.42 -5.28
N HIS A 181 0.63 8.40 -4.34
CA HIS A 181 -0.28 9.49 -4.00
C HIS A 181 -1.30 9.77 -5.09
N VAL A 182 -2.32 8.90 -5.18
CA VAL A 182 -3.45 9.14 -6.08
C VAL A 182 -4.47 10.13 -5.50
N GLY A 183 -4.65 10.16 -4.17
CA GLY A 183 -5.77 10.84 -3.52
C GLY A 183 -7.10 10.25 -3.99
N GLY A 184 -8.03 11.11 -4.43
CA GLY A 184 -9.18 10.71 -5.24
C GLY A 184 -10.53 10.68 -4.55
N ASP A 185 -10.65 11.24 -3.35
CA ASP A 185 -11.88 11.25 -2.55
C ASP A 185 -12.87 12.34 -2.99
N ILE A 186 -14.18 12.14 -2.75
CA ILE A 186 -15.28 12.93 -3.34
C ILE A 186 -16.39 13.25 -2.32
N ASP A 187 -16.57 14.54 -1.99
CA ASP A 187 -17.71 15.02 -1.20
C ASP A 187 -18.24 16.38 -1.74
N PHE A 188 -19.36 16.87 -1.19
CA PHE A 188 -20.11 18.02 -1.69
C PHE A 188 -20.40 19.06 -0.60
N ASP A 189 -20.32 20.35 -0.96
CA ASP A 189 -20.86 21.42 -0.10
C ASP A 189 -22.40 21.51 -0.17
N ALA A 190 -23.00 22.33 0.69
CA ALA A 190 -24.45 22.53 0.74
C ALA A 190 -25.05 23.22 -0.51
N ALA A 191 -24.23 23.76 -1.41
CA ALA A 191 -24.66 24.24 -2.74
C ALA A 191 -24.49 23.15 -3.83
N GLY A 192 -24.03 21.96 -3.45
CA GLY A 192 -23.76 20.82 -4.32
C GLY A 192 -22.63 21.09 -5.32
N ASN A 193 -21.61 21.85 -4.93
CA ASN A 193 -20.33 21.82 -5.64
C ASN A 193 -19.59 20.55 -5.24
N LEU A 194 -19.07 19.81 -6.22
CA LEU A 194 -18.25 18.62 -6.02
C LEU A 194 -16.84 19.07 -5.63
N TYR A 195 -16.30 18.49 -4.57
CA TYR A 195 -14.90 18.55 -4.20
C TYR A 195 -14.23 17.23 -4.60
N LEU A 196 -12.98 17.29 -5.04
CA LEU A 196 -12.16 16.12 -5.37
C LEU A 196 -10.76 16.32 -4.81
N THR A 197 -10.22 15.36 -4.05
CA THR A 197 -8.79 15.36 -3.69
C THR A 197 -7.96 14.75 -4.81
N THR A 198 -6.72 15.21 -4.95
CA THR A 198 -5.74 14.65 -5.88
C THR A 198 -4.36 14.66 -5.23
N GLY A 199 -3.69 13.51 -5.19
CA GLY A 199 -2.30 13.45 -4.73
C GLY A 199 -1.31 14.00 -5.75
N ASP A 200 -0.08 14.17 -5.30
CA ASP A 200 0.98 14.87 -6.03
C ASP A 200 1.68 14.01 -7.09
N ASP A 201 1.28 12.74 -7.24
CA ASP A 201 1.75 11.80 -8.27
C ASP A 201 3.27 11.55 -8.19
N SER A 202 3.89 11.77 -7.01
CA SER A 202 5.35 11.87 -6.89
C SER A 202 5.97 10.85 -5.94
N GLU A 203 7.00 10.17 -6.42
CA GLU A 203 7.71 9.13 -5.68
C GLU A 203 8.69 9.76 -4.67
N PRO A 204 8.50 9.59 -3.34
CA PRO A 204 9.39 10.14 -2.32
C PRO A 204 10.76 9.45 -2.28
N GLY A 205 10.81 8.17 -2.61
CA GLY A 205 11.81 7.26 -2.04
C GLY A 205 13.24 7.53 -2.45
N PHE A 206 13.44 7.81 -3.74
CA PHE A 206 14.75 8.09 -4.35
C PHE A 206 15.37 9.44 -3.93
N ASN A 207 14.90 9.99 -2.81
CA ASN A 207 15.27 11.26 -2.19
C ASN A 207 15.60 11.12 -0.70
N ASP A 208 15.93 9.92 -0.21
CA ASP A 208 16.21 9.63 1.21
C ASP A 208 14.99 9.92 2.11
N GLY A 209 13.77 9.70 1.60
CA GLY A 209 12.49 10.03 2.26
C GLY A 209 12.16 11.51 2.37
N TYR A 210 13.05 12.42 1.96
CA TYR A 210 12.78 13.85 1.87
C TYR A 210 11.95 14.18 0.61
N ALA A 211 11.28 15.33 0.61
CA ALA A 211 10.46 15.77 -0.52
C ALA A 211 11.17 15.65 -1.89
N PRO A 212 10.50 15.07 -2.91
CA PRO A 212 11.06 14.89 -4.24
C PRO A 212 11.08 16.22 -5.01
N LEU A 213 12.29 16.75 -5.25
CA LEU A 213 12.51 18.06 -5.91
C LEU A 213 13.54 17.96 -7.07
N ASP A 214 13.76 16.77 -7.62
CA ASP A 214 14.85 16.50 -8.57
C ASP A 214 14.46 16.87 -10.02
N ASP A 215 14.59 18.15 -10.34
CA ASP A 215 14.26 18.71 -11.65
C ASP A 215 15.37 18.50 -12.72
N ARG A 216 16.24 17.50 -12.58
CA ARG A 216 17.30 17.23 -13.58
C ARG A 216 16.74 16.78 -14.93
N ALA A 217 17.32 17.26 -16.02
CA ALA A 217 16.83 17.08 -17.39
C ALA A 217 16.74 15.62 -17.89
N THR A 218 17.46 14.70 -17.25
CA THR A 218 17.50 13.27 -17.55
C THR A 218 16.76 12.42 -16.53
N ARG A 219 16.20 13.02 -15.47
CA ARG A 219 15.48 12.34 -14.39
C ARG A 219 14.00 12.20 -14.77
N ASN A 220 13.35 11.15 -14.28
CA ASN A 220 11.91 11.01 -14.43
C ASN A 220 11.17 12.15 -13.72
N PRO A 221 10.23 12.87 -14.39
CA PRO A 221 9.42 13.91 -13.76
C PRO A 221 8.68 13.49 -12.49
N ALA A 222 8.37 12.20 -12.30
CA ALA A 222 7.79 11.67 -11.07
C ALA A 222 8.57 12.04 -9.79
N LEU A 223 9.87 12.34 -9.91
CA LEU A 223 10.76 12.69 -8.81
C LEU A 223 10.86 14.21 -8.53
N ASP A 224 9.90 14.97 -9.06
CA ASP A 224 9.75 16.41 -8.86
C ASP A 224 8.30 16.79 -8.55
N ALA A 225 7.91 16.79 -7.26
CA ALA A 225 6.59 17.22 -6.79
C ALA A 225 6.27 18.69 -7.09
N GLN A 226 7.29 19.49 -7.42
CA GLN A 226 7.12 20.89 -7.84
C GLN A 226 6.34 21.00 -9.16
N ARG A 227 6.31 19.95 -9.99
CA ARG A 227 5.47 19.92 -11.21
C ARG A 227 3.98 19.82 -10.91
N GLY A 228 3.62 19.28 -9.73
CA GLY A 228 2.26 18.95 -9.30
C GLY A 228 1.80 19.84 -8.15
N ALA A 229 2.05 19.43 -6.90
CA ALA A 229 1.54 20.07 -5.67
C ALA A 229 1.75 21.60 -5.65
N ALA A 230 2.98 22.04 -5.91
CA ALA A 230 3.38 23.45 -5.94
C ALA A 230 3.22 24.14 -7.31
N ASN A 231 2.61 23.50 -8.31
CA ASN A 231 2.28 24.11 -9.60
C ASN A 231 0.84 24.65 -9.58
N THR A 232 0.67 25.94 -9.85
CA THR A 232 -0.65 26.60 -9.92
C THR A 232 -1.44 26.21 -11.18
N ASN A 233 -0.79 25.63 -12.19
CA ASN A 233 -1.36 25.28 -13.49
C ASN A 233 -1.50 23.76 -13.70
N ASP A 234 -1.26 22.96 -12.66
CA ASP A 234 -1.49 21.51 -12.64
C ASP A 234 -2.64 21.16 -11.67
N LEU A 235 -3.17 19.94 -11.75
CA LEU A 235 -4.28 19.46 -10.91
C LEU A 235 -3.84 18.44 -9.85
N ARG A 236 -2.58 18.00 -9.82
CA ARG A 236 -2.02 17.08 -8.80
C ARG A 236 -1.63 17.80 -7.50
N GLY A 237 -1.80 17.16 -6.35
CA GLY A 237 -1.52 17.71 -5.02
C GLY A 237 -2.44 18.87 -4.67
N LYS A 238 -3.77 18.65 -4.80
CA LYS A 238 -4.83 19.67 -4.70
C LYS A 238 -6.06 19.16 -3.94
N VAL A 239 -6.85 20.11 -3.46
CA VAL A 239 -8.31 19.97 -3.32
C VAL A 239 -8.95 20.80 -4.43
N LEU A 240 -9.63 20.13 -5.35
CA LEU A 240 -10.37 20.73 -6.46
C LEU A 240 -11.82 20.99 -6.06
N ARG A 241 -12.48 21.97 -6.68
CA ARG A 241 -13.89 22.29 -6.46
C ARG A 241 -14.57 22.74 -7.74
N ILE A 242 -15.57 21.99 -8.20
CA ILE A 242 -16.30 22.23 -9.46
C ILE A 242 -17.82 22.10 -9.27
N LYS A 243 -18.61 22.75 -10.11
CA LYS A 243 -20.06 22.52 -10.18
C LYS A 243 -20.38 21.69 -11.42
N VAL A 244 -20.68 20.41 -11.25
CA VAL A 244 -21.05 19.53 -12.38
C VAL A 244 -22.48 19.84 -12.83
N ASN A 245 -22.69 19.89 -14.14
CA ASN A 245 -23.92 20.23 -14.82
C ASN A 245 -24.71 18.96 -15.20
N ALA A 246 -25.99 19.10 -15.54
CA ALA A 246 -26.87 17.98 -15.86
C ALA A 246 -26.42 17.16 -17.10
N ASP A 247 -25.73 17.78 -18.06
CA ASP A 247 -25.17 17.10 -19.23
C ASP A 247 -23.88 16.30 -18.95
N GLY A 248 -23.18 16.62 -17.84
CA GLY A 248 -21.89 16.02 -17.46
C GLY A 248 -20.68 16.96 -17.64
N SER A 249 -20.86 18.12 -18.26
CA SER A 249 -19.88 19.21 -18.20
C SER A 249 -19.79 19.78 -16.78
N TYR A 250 -18.83 20.67 -16.51
CA TYR A 250 -18.77 21.41 -15.25
C TYR A 250 -18.58 22.92 -15.46
N SER A 251 -18.80 23.68 -14.39
CA SER A 251 -18.52 25.11 -14.29
C SER A 251 -17.71 25.41 -13.02
N ILE A 252 -17.05 26.57 -12.99
CA ILE A 252 -16.19 27.00 -11.87
C ILE A 252 -17.02 27.74 -10.82
N PRO A 253 -17.07 27.27 -9.56
CA PRO A 253 -17.71 27.98 -8.45
C PRO A 253 -16.93 29.26 -8.06
N ALA A 254 -17.65 30.27 -7.59
CA ALA A 254 -17.01 31.43 -6.95
C ALA A 254 -16.35 31.03 -5.62
N GLY A 255 -15.20 31.64 -5.31
CA GLY A 255 -14.42 31.37 -4.09
C GLY A 255 -13.32 30.32 -4.25
N ASN A 256 -13.09 29.79 -5.46
CA ASN A 256 -11.88 29.04 -5.79
C ASN A 256 -10.63 29.95 -5.76
N MET A 257 -9.44 29.34 -5.64
CA MET A 257 -8.17 30.03 -5.41
C MET A 257 -7.75 30.97 -6.55
N PHE A 258 -8.07 30.59 -7.78
CA PHE A 258 -7.71 31.35 -8.98
C PHE A 258 -8.97 31.70 -9.80
N PRO A 259 -9.24 32.99 -10.06
CA PRO A 259 -10.32 33.39 -10.96
C PRO A 259 -10.15 32.80 -12.37
N GLN A 260 -11.26 32.44 -13.01
CA GLN A 260 -11.24 31.91 -14.37
C GLN A 260 -10.60 32.93 -15.35
N GLY A 261 -9.56 32.49 -16.06
CA GLY A 261 -8.78 33.33 -16.98
C GLY A 261 -7.52 33.96 -16.37
N THR A 262 -7.23 33.74 -15.07
CA THR A 262 -5.93 34.12 -14.49
C THR A 262 -4.80 33.34 -15.17
N ALA A 263 -3.79 34.05 -15.66
CA ALA A 263 -2.69 33.47 -16.43
C ALA A 263 -1.86 32.47 -15.60
N ASN A 264 -1.49 31.36 -16.23
CA ASN A 264 -0.73 30.24 -15.65
C ASN A 264 -1.40 29.66 -14.38
N THR A 265 -2.73 29.50 -14.38
CA THR A 265 -3.47 28.90 -13.26
C THR A 265 -4.62 28.00 -13.71
N ARG A 266 -4.98 27.02 -12.87
CA ARG A 266 -6.18 26.20 -13.01
C ARG A 266 -7.29 26.69 -12.06
N PRO A 267 -8.40 27.25 -12.58
CA PRO A 267 -9.48 27.78 -11.75
C PRO A 267 -10.30 26.70 -11.01
N GLU A 268 -10.08 25.41 -11.31
CA GLU A 268 -10.62 24.26 -10.58
C GLU A 268 -10.04 24.14 -9.16
N ILE A 269 -8.88 24.73 -8.89
CA ILE A 269 -8.19 24.64 -7.60
C ILE A 269 -8.94 25.43 -6.51
N TYR A 270 -9.32 24.75 -5.43
CA TYR A 270 -9.77 25.38 -4.19
C TYR A 270 -8.58 25.53 -3.21
N ALA A 271 -7.81 24.47 -3.00
CA ALA A 271 -6.56 24.51 -2.23
C ALA A 271 -5.46 23.68 -2.90
N MET A 272 -4.20 23.99 -2.62
CA MET A 272 -3.03 23.35 -3.25
C MET A 272 -1.85 23.23 -2.29
N GLY A 273 -0.88 22.40 -2.65
CA GLY A 273 0.32 22.17 -1.83
C GLY A 273 0.09 21.08 -0.79
N PHE A 274 -0.48 19.97 -1.23
CA PHE A 274 -0.68 18.72 -0.50
C PHE A 274 0.14 17.60 -1.17
N ARG A 275 0.51 16.55 -0.42
CA ARG A 275 1.24 15.38 -0.94
C ARG A 275 0.27 14.27 -1.34
N ASN A 276 -0.34 13.62 -0.35
CA ASN A 276 -1.35 12.57 -0.49
C ASN A 276 -2.59 12.93 0.34
N PRO A 277 -3.42 13.90 -0.14
CA PRO A 277 -4.66 14.30 0.50
C PRO A 277 -5.70 13.17 0.35
N PHE A 278 -5.54 12.10 1.10
CA PHE A 278 -6.12 10.81 0.75
C PHE A 278 -7.61 10.72 1.05
N ARG A 279 -8.07 11.29 2.17
CA ARG A 279 -9.50 11.32 2.56
C ARG A 279 -9.88 12.68 3.13
N MET A 280 -11.08 13.15 2.80
CA MET A 280 -11.63 14.43 3.27
C MET A 280 -13.12 14.36 3.59
N SER A 281 -13.64 15.36 4.29
CA SER A 281 -15.08 15.66 4.27
C SER A 281 -15.35 17.16 4.24
N VAL A 282 -16.44 17.54 3.58
CA VAL A 282 -16.94 18.91 3.56
C VAL A 282 -18.05 19.02 4.62
N ASP A 283 -17.78 19.74 5.70
CA ASP A 283 -18.79 20.05 6.71
C ASP A 283 -19.84 21.01 6.11
N LYS A 284 -20.93 20.43 5.62
CA LYS A 284 -22.02 21.12 4.91
C LYS A 284 -22.66 22.26 5.73
N ALA A 285 -22.48 22.29 7.05
CA ALA A 285 -22.96 23.37 7.90
C ALA A 285 -22.06 24.64 7.88
N THR A 286 -20.78 24.51 7.52
CA THR A 286 -19.82 25.64 7.53
C THR A 286 -19.06 25.86 6.22
N GLY A 287 -19.01 24.84 5.34
CA GLY A 287 -18.21 24.85 4.12
C GLY A 287 -16.71 24.60 4.33
N VAL A 288 -16.29 24.28 5.57
CA VAL A 288 -14.92 23.88 5.88
C VAL A 288 -14.66 22.46 5.39
N VAL A 289 -13.53 22.25 4.71
CA VAL A 289 -13.06 20.90 4.37
C VAL A 289 -12.10 20.44 5.48
N TYR A 290 -12.32 19.24 6.00
CA TYR A 290 -11.37 18.54 6.87
C TYR A 290 -10.67 17.47 6.04
N LEU A 291 -9.37 17.30 6.22
CA LEU A 291 -8.52 16.50 5.33
C LEU A 291 -7.47 15.74 6.14
N GLY A 292 -7.08 14.53 5.70
CA GLY A 292 -5.81 13.91 6.08
C GLY A 292 -4.81 14.02 4.93
N ASP A 293 -3.59 14.48 5.21
CA ASP A 293 -2.48 14.52 4.26
C ASP A 293 -1.23 13.88 4.88
N TYR A 294 -0.45 13.18 4.06
CA TYR A 294 0.80 12.56 4.47
C TYR A 294 1.92 13.61 4.31
N GLY A 295 2.78 13.82 5.30
CA GLY A 295 3.99 14.64 5.15
C GLY A 295 5.12 13.81 4.53
N PRO A 296 6.40 13.96 4.91
CA PRO A 296 7.51 13.15 4.36
C PRO A 296 7.70 11.76 5.00
N ASP A 297 8.65 10.98 4.47
CA ASP A 297 8.99 9.62 4.94
C ASP A 297 10.44 9.49 5.49
N ALA A 298 11.19 10.60 5.62
CA ALA A 298 12.59 10.58 6.05
C ALA A 298 12.72 10.14 7.52
N GLY A 299 13.46 9.06 7.81
CA GLY A 299 13.56 8.47 9.16
C GLY A 299 14.08 9.40 10.27
N ALA A 300 14.74 10.51 9.92
CA ALA A 300 15.11 11.58 10.85
C ALA A 300 15.19 12.94 10.15
N ALA A 301 14.99 14.02 10.91
CA ALA A 301 15.18 15.38 10.43
C ALA A 301 16.67 15.73 10.20
N GLY A 302 16.95 16.54 9.18
CA GLY A 302 18.32 16.89 8.81
C GLY A 302 18.47 18.26 8.14
N PRO A 303 19.67 18.62 7.67
CA PRO A 303 19.91 19.93 7.04
C PRO A 303 19.12 20.16 5.75
N ARG A 304 18.63 19.08 5.11
CA ARG A 304 17.80 19.10 3.89
C ARG A 304 16.31 19.39 4.16
N GLY A 305 15.77 18.97 5.31
CA GLY A 305 14.34 19.09 5.63
C GLY A 305 13.96 18.38 6.93
N PRO A 306 12.67 18.36 7.30
CA PRO A 306 12.15 17.55 8.41
C PRO A 306 12.24 16.05 8.13
N GLY A 307 12.12 15.28 9.22
CA GLY A 307 11.86 13.84 9.17
C GLY A 307 10.36 13.58 9.00
N GLY A 308 9.98 12.30 9.02
CA GLY A 308 8.59 11.85 8.89
C GLY A 308 7.65 12.54 9.88
N GLN A 309 6.52 13.01 9.36
CA GLN A 309 5.39 13.53 10.09
C GLN A 309 4.17 13.55 9.16
N VAL A 310 2.97 13.59 9.72
CA VAL A 310 1.71 13.64 8.95
C VAL A 310 0.70 14.62 9.55
N GLU A 311 -0.32 14.98 8.76
CA GLU A 311 -1.13 16.17 9.00
C GLU A 311 -2.64 15.87 8.91
N PHE A 312 -3.41 16.41 9.88
CA PHE A 312 -4.82 16.69 9.68
C PHE A 312 -5.00 18.18 9.42
N ASP A 313 -5.78 18.49 8.39
CA ASP A 313 -5.93 19.84 7.86
C ASP A 313 -7.37 20.35 7.97
N ARG A 314 -7.53 21.67 8.05
CA ARG A 314 -8.82 22.35 8.26
C ARG A 314 -8.95 23.55 7.34
N ILE A 315 -9.35 23.27 6.10
CA ILE A 315 -9.39 24.20 4.97
C ILE A 315 -10.63 25.09 5.07
N THR A 316 -10.51 26.18 5.82
CA THR A 316 -11.54 27.23 6.01
C THR A 316 -11.69 28.17 4.81
N GLY A 317 -10.85 28.05 3.79
CA GLY A 317 -10.85 28.89 2.59
C GLY A 317 -9.64 28.58 1.69
N PRO A 318 -9.62 29.09 0.45
CA PRO A 318 -8.58 28.75 -0.52
C PRO A 318 -7.15 29.15 -0.07
N GLY A 319 -6.13 28.47 -0.58
CA GLY A 319 -4.73 28.78 -0.27
C GLY A 319 -3.72 27.69 -0.63
N PHE A 320 -2.45 27.98 -0.32
CA PHE A 320 -1.32 27.05 -0.42
C PHE A 320 -0.98 26.49 0.97
N TYR A 321 -0.77 25.17 1.05
CA TYR A 321 -0.62 24.42 2.32
C TYR A 321 0.81 23.88 2.56
N GLY A 322 1.76 24.23 1.69
CA GLY A 322 3.20 24.12 1.97
C GLY A 322 3.95 23.11 1.11
N TRP A 323 3.37 21.95 0.82
CA TRP A 323 4.09 20.88 0.12
C TRP A 323 4.46 21.29 -1.33
N PRO A 324 5.69 21.03 -1.82
CA PRO A 324 6.77 20.23 -1.23
C PRO A 324 7.91 21.08 -0.60
N TYR A 325 7.61 22.30 -0.14
CA TYR A 325 8.62 23.24 0.40
C TYR A 325 8.56 23.41 1.92
N CYS A 326 7.37 23.21 2.47
CA CYS A 326 7.01 23.42 3.87
C CYS A 326 6.00 22.33 4.25
N THR A 327 5.93 22.00 5.53
CA THR A 327 4.96 21.03 6.09
C THR A 327 4.62 21.48 7.53
N GLY A 328 3.50 20.99 8.06
CA GLY A 328 3.11 21.18 9.44
C GLY A 328 2.93 22.64 9.85
N ASN A 329 3.62 23.06 10.90
CA ASN A 329 3.55 24.40 11.47
C ASN A 329 4.38 25.44 10.69
N ASN A 330 5.01 25.05 9.57
CA ASN A 330 5.87 25.89 8.73
C ASN A 330 7.05 26.54 9.49
N THR A 331 7.54 25.91 10.56
CA THR A 331 8.72 26.38 11.28
C THR A 331 10.00 26.16 10.45
N PRO A 332 11.12 26.80 10.81
CA PRO A 332 12.41 26.53 10.18
C PRO A 332 12.91 25.08 10.32
N ALA A 333 12.33 24.26 11.20
CA ALA A 333 12.59 22.83 11.24
C ALA A 333 11.85 22.12 10.09
N GLU A 334 10.53 22.31 10.01
CA GLU A 334 9.59 21.72 9.04
C GLU A 334 9.71 22.28 7.60
N THR A 335 10.66 23.17 7.36
CA THR A 335 10.91 23.79 6.05
C THR A 335 12.06 23.08 5.31
N TYR A 336 11.91 22.83 4.00
CA TYR A 336 12.97 22.24 3.17
C TYR A 336 14.07 23.25 2.81
N ALA A 337 15.27 22.73 2.56
CA ALA A 337 16.37 23.46 1.94
C ALA A 337 16.37 23.26 0.41
N ARG A 338 16.74 24.31 -0.33
CA ARG A 338 17.07 24.15 -1.77
C ARG A 338 18.26 23.17 -1.88
N TYR A 339 18.12 22.13 -2.69
CA TYR A 339 19.12 21.06 -2.82
C TYR A 339 19.59 20.89 -4.26
N ASN A 340 20.90 20.70 -4.47
CA ASN A 340 21.47 20.47 -5.80
C ASN A 340 21.77 18.98 -6.00
N TYR A 341 20.86 18.27 -6.65
CA TYR A 341 20.94 16.84 -6.97
C TYR A 341 22.11 16.45 -7.89
N ALA A 342 22.84 17.41 -8.48
CA ALA A 342 24.06 17.15 -9.25
C ALA A 342 25.35 17.29 -8.42
N THR A 343 25.30 17.89 -7.22
CA THR A 343 26.50 18.16 -6.40
C THR A 343 26.37 17.84 -4.91
N GLY A 344 25.17 17.43 -4.45
CA GLY A 344 24.87 17.23 -3.02
C GLY A 344 24.85 18.52 -2.20
N ALA A 345 24.86 19.69 -2.83
CA ALA A 345 24.96 20.97 -2.12
C ALA A 345 23.60 21.40 -1.53
N ILE A 346 23.60 21.66 -0.23
CA ILE A 346 22.45 22.17 0.53
C ILE A 346 22.55 23.71 0.58
N GLY A 347 21.48 24.38 0.15
CA GLY A 347 21.35 25.83 0.11
C GLY A 347 20.49 26.42 1.22
N ALA A 348 19.94 27.61 0.99
CA ALA A 348 19.01 28.25 1.91
C ALA A 348 17.66 27.49 1.98
N LYS A 349 16.98 27.62 3.13
CA LYS A 349 15.59 27.15 3.31
C LYS A 349 14.59 28.00 2.53
N TYR A 350 13.47 27.38 2.13
CA TYR A 350 12.40 28.06 1.38
C TYR A 350 11.67 29.12 2.23
N ASP A 351 11.13 30.15 1.57
CA ASP A 351 10.42 31.26 2.21
C ASP A 351 8.94 30.92 2.42
N CYS A 352 8.62 30.08 3.41
CA CYS A 352 7.22 29.66 3.67
C CYS A 352 6.31 30.85 4.01
N ALA A 353 6.80 31.81 4.81
CA ALA A 353 6.03 32.95 5.31
C ALA A 353 5.83 34.07 4.27
N GLY A 354 6.80 34.32 3.39
CA GLY A 354 6.68 35.24 2.26
C GLY A 354 6.20 34.58 0.96
N GLY A 355 5.97 33.26 0.98
CA GLY A 355 5.55 32.44 -0.16
C GLY A 355 6.73 31.81 -0.91
N PRO A 356 6.86 30.48 -1.02
CA PRO A 356 8.02 29.88 -1.67
C PRO A 356 8.03 30.10 -3.19
N GLU A 357 9.19 29.88 -3.80
CA GLU A 357 9.41 30.06 -5.24
C GLU A 357 9.60 28.71 -5.95
N ASN A 358 8.62 28.33 -6.76
CA ASN A 358 8.70 27.19 -7.63
C ASN A 358 9.52 27.50 -8.89
N THR A 359 10.81 27.21 -8.81
CA THR A 359 11.81 27.42 -9.85
C THR A 359 12.12 26.16 -10.67
N SER A 360 11.34 25.08 -10.54
CA SER A 360 11.54 23.84 -11.32
C SER A 360 11.36 24.10 -12.83
N ARG A 361 12.19 23.43 -13.65
CA ARG A 361 12.00 23.33 -15.12
C ARG A 361 10.63 22.82 -15.55
N ASN A 362 9.94 22.08 -14.66
CA ASN A 362 8.65 21.43 -14.91
C ASN A 362 7.47 22.31 -14.47
N ASN A 363 7.72 23.46 -13.82
CA ASN A 363 6.67 24.39 -13.43
C ASN A 363 6.05 25.06 -14.67
N THR A 364 4.75 24.86 -14.87
CA THR A 364 3.95 25.50 -15.92
C THR A 364 3.04 26.62 -15.38
N GLY A 365 3.17 26.93 -14.09
CA GLY A 365 2.36 27.86 -13.33
C GLY A 365 3.00 29.22 -13.07
N GLN A 366 2.72 29.75 -11.88
CA GLN A 366 3.33 30.94 -11.32
C GLN A 366 4.60 30.54 -10.55
N VAL A 367 5.64 31.37 -10.61
CA VAL A 367 6.93 31.08 -9.94
C VAL A 367 6.85 31.39 -8.45
N LYS A 368 6.35 32.57 -8.07
CA LYS A 368 6.12 32.94 -6.66
C LYS A 368 4.75 32.44 -6.22
N LEU A 369 4.71 31.59 -5.20
CA LEU A 369 3.48 31.09 -4.60
C LEU A 369 2.99 32.02 -3.48
N PRO A 370 1.71 31.90 -3.05
CA PRO A 370 1.25 32.53 -1.80
C PRO A 370 2.03 31.99 -0.58
N PRO A 371 2.01 32.72 0.55
CA PRO A 371 2.44 32.19 1.85
C PRO A 371 1.78 30.84 2.13
N ALA A 372 2.57 29.92 2.68
CA ALA A 372 2.08 28.63 3.14
C ALA A 372 1.24 28.82 4.41
N LYS A 373 0.14 28.07 4.50
CA LYS A 373 -0.66 27.91 5.71
C LYS A 373 -0.10 26.76 6.55
N ALA A 374 -0.29 26.87 7.86
CA ALA A 374 0.00 25.77 8.78
C ALA A 374 -1.14 24.75 8.82
N ALA A 375 -0.76 23.50 9.07
CA ALA A 375 -1.65 22.39 9.41
C ALA A 375 -2.57 22.74 10.60
N TRP A 376 -3.64 21.94 10.77
CA TRP A 376 -4.50 22.06 11.94
C TRP A 376 -4.05 21.17 13.11
N ILE A 377 -3.58 19.96 12.81
CA ILE A 377 -2.95 19.03 13.76
C ILE A 377 -1.80 18.32 13.05
N THR A 378 -0.59 18.41 13.60
CA THR A 378 0.60 17.65 13.14
C THR A 378 0.90 16.52 14.12
N TYR A 379 1.33 15.35 13.62
CA TYR A 379 1.93 14.32 14.47
C TYR A 379 2.99 13.49 13.74
N ASP A 380 4.01 13.13 14.51
CA ASP A 380 5.08 12.18 14.23
C ASP A 380 5.13 11.14 15.36
N GLY A 381 5.58 9.91 15.12
CA GLY A 381 5.91 8.90 16.12
C GLY A 381 5.02 8.91 17.37
N CYS A 382 5.58 9.37 18.50
CA CYS A 382 4.88 9.58 19.78
C CYS A 382 4.60 11.07 20.12
N GLY A 383 4.83 12.00 19.20
CA GLY A 383 4.85 13.45 19.43
C GLY A 383 3.52 14.06 19.88
N LEU A 384 2.40 13.40 19.57
CA LEU A 384 1.06 13.76 20.05
C LEU A 384 0.49 12.63 20.93
N PRO A 385 0.62 12.69 22.28
CA PRO A 385 0.27 11.60 23.18
C PRO A 385 -1.17 11.10 23.07
N GLU A 386 -2.12 11.98 22.75
CA GLU A 386 -3.53 11.60 22.54
C GLU A 386 -3.73 10.64 21.35
N PHE A 387 -2.81 10.62 20.38
CA PHE A 387 -2.79 9.71 19.22
C PHE A 387 -1.91 8.45 19.44
N GLY A 388 -1.17 8.37 20.55
CA GLY A 388 -0.28 7.27 20.87
C GLY A 388 0.99 7.25 20.02
N CYS A 389 1.57 6.05 19.83
CA CYS A 389 2.75 5.79 19.03
C CYS A 389 2.45 4.77 17.92
N GLY A 390 3.13 4.87 16.78
CA GLY A 390 3.05 3.89 15.69
C GLY A 390 3.43 4.50 14.33
N ALA A 391 3.24 3.74 13.25
CA ALA A 391 3.30 4.24 11.88
C ALA A 391 2.24 5.34 11.64
N GLU A 392 2.33 6.06 10.52
CA GLU A 392 1.62 7.32 10.30
C GLU A 392 0.77 7.27 9.03
N SER A 393 -0.56 7.41 9.17
CA SER A 393 -1.52 7.32 8.07
C SER A 393 -2.86 7.99 8.42
N PRO A 394 -3.00 9.31 8.23
CA PRO A 394 -4.20 10.06 8.57
C PRO A 394 -5.28 9.89 7.49
N MET A 395 -6.45 9.41 7.90
CA MET A 395 -7.55 9.04 6.99
C MET A 395 -8.67 10.07 6.99
N GLY A 396 -8.30 11.34 7.17
CA GLY A 396 -9.24 12.44 7.32
C GLY A 396 -10.25 12.17 8.44
N GLY A 397 -11.53 12.37 8.15
CA GLY A 397 -12.60 12.13 9.10
C GLY A 397 -13.86 12.94 8.80
N VAL A 398 -14.84 12.88 9.70
CA VAL A 398 -16.15 13.52 9.52
C VAL A 398 -16.61 14.34 10.72
N VAL A 399 -17.22 15.49 10.46
CA VAL A 399 -17.85 16.33 11.50
C VAL A 399 -19.26 15.84 11.79
N TYR A 400 -19.56 15.52 13.06
CA TYR A 400 -20.93 15.19 13.45
C TYR A 400 -21.82 16.44 13.51
N ARG A 401 -23.02 16.37 12.95
CA ARG A 401 -24.04 17.42 13.01
C ARG A 401 -25.34 16.86 13.57
N TYR A 402 -25.72 17.32 14.77
CA TYR A 402 -26.92 16.86 15.46
C TYR A 402 -28.17 17.54 14.90
N ASP A 403 -29.05 16.76 14.28
CA ASP A 403 -30.41 17.20 14.00
C ASP A 403 -31.35 16.79 15.15
N ALA A 404 -32.04 17.78 15.72
CA ALA A 404 -33.08 17.55 16.73
C ALA A 404 -34.36 16.94 16.13
N ALA A 405 -34.70 17.25 14.87
CA ALA A 405 -35.91 16.79 14.19
C ALA A 405 -35.81 15.34 13.68
N LEU A 406 -34.59 14.85 13.40
CA LEU A 406 -34.32 13.47 13.01
C LEU A 406 -34.85 12.46 14.04
N ASN A 407 -35.92 11.76 13.69
CA ASN A 407 -36.52 10.70 14.50
C ASN A 407 -35.75 9.37 14.30
N SER A 408 -34.54 9.31 14.81
CA SER A 408 -33.69 8.11 14.84
C SER A 408 -33.28 7.79 16.28
N PRO A 409 -33.45 6.54 16.75
CA PRO A 409 -33.02 6.12 18.09
C PRO A 409 -31.51 5.84 18.17
N ILE A 410 -30.82 5.72 17.02
CA ILE A 410 -29.40 5.37 16.90
C ILE A 410 -28.49 6.56 16.59
N LYS A 411 -29.07 7.76 16.41
CA LYS A 411 -28.30 8.98 16.13
C LYS A 411 -27.43 9.37 17.32
N PHE A 412 -26.25 9.92 17.04
CA PHE A 412 -25.29 10.32 18.08
C PHE A 412 -25.84 11.44 19.00
N PRO A 413 -25.37 11.54 20.25
CA PRO A 413 -25.87 12.53 21.20
C PRO A 413 -25.49 13.96 20.80
N GLN A 414 -26.33 14.93 21.18
CA GLN A 414 -26.11 16.37 20.92
C GLN A 414 -24.76 16.89 21.47
N ALA A 415 -24.19 16.21 22.48
CA ALA A 415 -22.89 16.55 23.05
C ALA A 415 -21.72 16.50 22.04
N LEU A 416 -21.82 15.69 20.97
CA LEU A 416 -20.80 15.59 19.92
C LEU A 416 -21.02 16.56 18.75
N ASN A 417 -22.01 17.46 18.83
CA ASN A 417 -22.38 18.33 17.71
C ASN A 417 -21.27 19.33 17.35
N GLY A 418 -20.65 19.13 16.19
CA GLY A 418 -19.53 19.92 15.69
C GLY A 418 -18.15 19.36 16.04
N HIS A 419 -18.09 18.21 16.71
CA HIS A 419 -16.85 17.46 16.87
C HIS A 419 -16.45 16.79 15.55
N PHE A 420 -15.15 16.67 15.33
CA PHE A 420 -14.54 15.97 14.21
C PHE A 420 -14.11 14.58 14.66
N LEU A 421 -14.62 13.55 13.99
CA LEU A 421 -14.20 12.16 14.23
C LEU A 421 -13.08 11.82 13.23
N ALA A 422 -11.85 11.88 13.72
CA ALA A 422 -10.63 11.62 12.95
C ALA A 422 -10.37 10.11 12.84
N GLY A 423 -9.96 9.62 11.67
CA GLY A 423 -9.59 8.22 11.44
C GLY A 423 -8.09 8.05 11.20
N GLU A 424 -7.52 6.94 11.67
CA GLU A 424 -6.11 6.59 11.43
C GLU A 424 -6.01 5.11 11.04
N LEU A 425 -5.31 4.86 9.94
CA LEU A 425 -5.22 3.54 9.33
C LEU A 425 -4.35 2.61 10.16
N GLN A 426 -3.03 2.86 10.20
CA GLN A 426 -2.04 1.93 10.75
C GLN A 426 -2.08 1.87 12.29
N ARG A 427 -2.47 2.98 12.96
CA ARG A 427 -2.69 3.03 14.41
C ARG A 427 -4.05 2.49 14.86
N GLN A 428 -4.90 2.08 13.90
CA GLN A 428 -6.18 1.38 14.12
C GLN A 428 -7.12 2.09 15.09
N TRP A 429 -7.36 3.40 14.89
CA TRP A 429 -8.24 4.16 15.78
C TRP A 429 -9.20 5.12 15.06
N ILE A 430 -10.24 5.49 15.81
CA ILE A 430 -11.05 6.68 15.60
C ILE A 430 -10.88 7.56 16.85
N LYS A 431 -10.76 8.88 16.69
CA LYS A 431 -10.66 9.84 17.80
C LYS A 431 -11.76 10.89 17.67
N ASP A 432 -12.40 11.19 18.79
CA ASP A 432 -13.25 12.38 18.90
C ASP A 432 -12.37 13.61 19.14
N ILE A 433 -12.54 14.64 18.32
CA ILE A 433 -11.79 15.90 18.39
C ILE A 433 -12.78 17.05 18.48
N GLU A 434 -12.85 17.66 19.66
CA GLU A 434 -13.58 18.91 19.89
C GLU A 434 -13.00 20.03 19.01
N VAL A 435 -13.86 20.83 18.38
CA VAL A 435 -13.44 21.99 17.57
C VAL A 435 -13.81 23.26 18.31
N ASN A 436 -12.81 24.01 18.77
CA ASN A 436 -13.02 25.24 19.53
C ASN A 436 -13.72 26.33 18.69
N ALA A 437 -14.32 27.32 19.35
CA ALA A 437 -15.05 28.40 18.69
C ALA A 437 -14.17 29.32 17.81
N ASP A 438 -12.85 29.32 18.00
CA ASP A 438 -11.87 29.97 17.13
C ASP A 438 -11.38 29.08 15.97
N GLY A 439 -11.75 27.80 15.98
CA GLY A 439 -11.33 26.80 15.00
C GLY A 439 -10.05 26.03 15.35
N SER A 440 -9.45 26.24 16.52
CA SER A 440 -8.35 25.41 17.02
C SER A 440 -8.86 24.02 17.47
N ARG A 441 -7.95 23.04 17.62
CA ARG A 441 -8.31 21.76 18.25
C ARG A 441 -8.59 21.95 19.74
N GLY A 442 -9.63 21.32 20.24
CA GLY A 442 -9.95 21.21 21.66
C GLY A 442 -9.43 19.89 22.23
N THR A 443 -10.24 19.27 23.09
CA THR A 443 -9.98 17.95 23.64
C THR A 443 -9.92 16.88 22.54
N ILE A 444 -8.92 16.00 22.59
CA ILE A 444 -8.86 14.76 21.79
C ILE A 444 -9.18 13.59 22.72
N GLN A 445 -10.08 12.70 22.30
CA GLN A 445 -10.52 11.54 23.08
C GLN A 445 -10.59 10.26 22.23
N PRO A 446 -10.41 9.06 22.81
CA PRO A 446 -10.72 7.81 22.13
C PRO A 446 -12.21 7.73 21.75
N PHE A 447 -12.50 7.43 20.48
CA PHE A 447 -13.86 7.07 20.06
C PHE A 447 -14.01 5.53 20.01
N PRO A 448 -15.19 4.95 20.31
CA PRO A 448 -15.38 3.51 20.31
C PRO A 448 -15.18 2.88 18.92
N TRP A 449 -14.09 2.13 18.76
CA TRP A 449 -13.73 1.41 17.54
C TRP A 449 -13.21 0.01 17.90
N SER A 450 -13.51 -1.00 17.07
CA SER A 450 -13.04 -2.38 17.24
C SER A 450 -12.73 -3.13 15.93
N GLY A 451 -12.70 -2.42 14.81
CA GLY A 451 -12.18 -2.94 13.54
C GLY A 451 -10.65 -2.88 13.46
N LYS A 452 -10.13 -2.78 12.24
CA LYS A 452 -8.69 -2.72 11.92
C LYS A 452 -8.33 -1.37 11.30
N LEU A 453 -8.01 -1.38 10.02
CA LEU A 453 -7.41 -0.29 9.26
C LEU A 453 -8.55 0.60 8.73
N VAL A 454 -8.86 1.69 9.43
CA VAL A 454 -9.92 2.64 9.03
C VAL A 454 -9.60 3.18 7.63
N MET A 455 -10.50 3.01 6.67
CA MET A 455 -10.29 3.37 5.27
C MET A 455 -11.14 4.57 4.81
N ASP A 456 -12.37 4.66 5.31
CA ASP A 456 -13.31 5.75 4.99
C ASP A 456 -14.39 5.87 6.07
N MET A 457 -15.01 7.04 6.24
CA MET A 457 -16.04 7.32 7.25
C MET A 457 -17.09 8.32 6.75
N ALA A 458 -18.38 8.02 7.02
CA ALA A 458 -19.49 8.86 6.58
C ALA A 458 -20.68 8.83 7.57
N PHE A 459 -21.30 9.96 7.87
CA PHE A 459 -22.55 9.97 8.64
C PHE A 459 -23.76 9.68 7.74
N GLY A 460 -24.57 8.69 8.14
CA GLY A 460 -25.80 8.33 7.42
C GLY A 460 -26.99 9.27 7.71
N PRO A 461 -28.07 9.19 6.93
CA PRO A 461 -29.28 10.00 7.13
C PRO A 461 -30.08 9.60 8.39
N ASP A 462 -29.70 8.52 9.07
CA ASP A 462 -30.17 8.15 10.41
C ASP A 462 -29.27 8.65 11.55
N GLY A 463 -28.20 9.39 11.24
CA GLY A 463 -27.31 10.01 12.22
C GLY A 463 -26.35 9.03 12.91
N ALA A 464 -26.23 7.81 12.40
CA ALA A 464 -25.20 6.84 12.76
C ALA A 464 -23.93 7.06 11.91
N LEU A 465 -22.77 6.70 12.46
CA LEU A 465 -21.49 6.77 11.73
C LEU A 465 -21.26 5.46 10.98
N TYR A 466 -21.07 5.51 9.67
CA TYR A 466 -20.62 4.38 8.88
C TYR A 466 -19.10 4.42 8.78
N VAL A 467 -18.45 3.26 8.82
CA VAL A 467 -16.98 3.11 8.74
C VAL A 467 -16.63 1.96 7.81
N LEU A 468 -15.77 2.24 6.82
CA LEU A 468 -15.16 1.27 5.93
C LEU A 468 -13.80 0.85 6.52
N ASP A 469 -13.53 -0.45 6.55
CA ASP A 469 -12.34 -1.07 7.15
C ASP A 469 -11.59 -1.86 6.07
N TYR A 470 -10.32 -1.53 5.84
CA TYR A 470 -9.46 -2.22 4.86
C TYR A 470 -9.11 -3.65 5.29
N GLY A 471 -9.31 -4.02 6.56
CA GLY A 471 -8.89 -5.30 7.10
C GLY A 471 -7.39 -5.30 7.37
N THR A 472 -6.68 -6.38 7.04
CA THR A 472 -5.22 -6.50 7.21
C THR A 472 -4.54 -7.28 6.06
N GLY A 473 -5.10 -7.21 4.85
CA GLY A 473 -4.58 -7.91 3.67
C GLY A 473 -3.94 -6.96 2.67
N TRP A 474 -2.71 -7.25 2.28
CA TRP A 474 -1.91 -6.41 1.36
C TRP A 474 -2.54 -6.42 -0.04
N PHE A 475 -3.07 -5.27 -0.48
CA PHE A 475 -3.51 -4.98 -1.85
C PHE A 475 -4.59 -5.93 -2.41
N ASN A 476 -5.43 -6.45 -1.51
CA ASN A 476 -6.58 -7.30 -1.83
C ASN A 476 -7.72 -7.22 -0.78
N GLY A 477 -7.49 -6.55 0.36
CA GLY A 477 -8.26 -6.80 1.56
C GLY A 477 -8.06 -8.24 2.08
N ASN A 478 -8.81 -8.64 3.11
CA ASN A 478 -8.82 -10.01 3.63
C ASN A 478 -10.14 -10.32 4.36
N GLN A 479 -10.12 -11.34 5.22
CA GLN A 479 -11.25 -11.73 6.08
C GLN A 479 -11.69 -10.65 7.09
N ASP A 480 -10.83 -9.67 7.40
CA ASP A 480 -11.14 -8.61 8.36
C ASP A 480 -11.75 -7.35 7.72
N SER A 481 -11.52 -7.13 6.43
CA SER A 481 -12.08 -6.01 5.66
C SER A 481 -13.61 -5.99 5.76
N ALA A 482 -14.20 -4.83 6.00
CA ALA A 482 -15.61 -4.75 6.39
C ALA A 482 -16.24 -3.38 6.17
N LEU A 483 -17.57 -3.35 6.20
CA LEU A 483 -18.37 -2.16 6.38
C LEU A 483 -19.10 -2.28 7.72
N TYR A 484 -18.98 -1.26 8.58
CA TYR A 484 -19.68 -1.18 9.85
C TYR A 484 -20.59 0.06 9.92
N ARG A 485 -21.63 -0.02 10.74
CA ARG A 485 -22.42 1.12 11.22
C ARG A 485 -22.25 1.19 12.74
N ILE A 486 -21.71 2.29 13.23
CA ILE A 486 -21.60 2.61 14.65
C ILE A 486 -22.84 3.42 15.05
N GLU A 487 -23.60 2.86 15.97
CA GLU A 487 -24.90 3.35 16.46
C GLU A 487 -24.74 3.87 17.90
N SER A 488 -25.49 4.90 18.29
CA SER A 488 -25.63 5.25 19.70
C SER A 488 -26.71 4.41 20.37
N ILE A 489 -26.41 3.88 21.55
CA ILE A 489 -27.30 3.01 22.32
C ILE A 489 -28.21 3.88 23.19
N GLY A 490 -29.48 3.99 22.79
CA GLY A 490 -30.54 4.56 23.62
C GLY A 490 -30.98 3.63 24.76
N THR A 491 -32.15 3.87 25.37
CA THR A 491 -32.71 2.99 26.42
C THR A 491 -33.36 1.71 25.86
N GLY A 492 -33.00 1.29 24.65
CA GLY A 492 -33.67 0.21 23.90
C GLY A 492 -32.99 -1.15 23.94
N GLY A 493 -31.84 -1.26 24.61
CA GLY A 493 -30.94 -2.42 24.49
C GLY A 493 -29.96 -2.29 23.32
N ARG A 494 -29.04 -3.24 23.22
CA ARG A 494 -28.11 -3.41 22.10
C ARG A 494 -28.66 -4.43 21.11
N ALA A 495 -28.40 -4.22 19.82
CA ALA A 495 -28.73 -5.22 18.81
C ALA A 495 -27.85 -6.47 18.99
N PRO A 496 -28.32 -7.67 18.59
CA PRO A 496 -27.47 -8.85 18.62
C PRO A 496 -26.28 -8.70 17.66
N LEU A 497 -25.22 -9.48 17.83
CA LEU A 497 -24.15 -9.64 16.85
C LEU A 497 -24.36 -10.94 16.10
N ALA A 498 -24.58 -10.87 14.79
CA ALA A 498 -24.71 -12.04 13.93
C ALA A 498 -23.34 -12.49 13.39
N LYS A 499 -23.15 -13.81 13.29
CA LYS A 499 -22.03 -14.42 12.54
C LYS A 499 -22.56 -15.63 11.78
N ALA A 500 -22.28 -15.67 10.49
CA ALA A 500 -22.61 -16.77 9.60
C ALA A 500 -21.30 -17.41 9.08
N ALA A 501 -21.30 -18.72 8.93
CA ALA A 501 -20.25 -19.47 8.26
C ALA A 501 -20.86 -20.66 7.49
N ALA A 502 -20.12 -21.16 6.52
CA ALA A 502 -20.46 -22.35 5.73
C ALA A 502 -19.26 -23.31 5.69
N ASP A 503 -19.51 -24.61 5.56
CA ASP A 503 -18.44 -25.62 5.39
C ASP A 503 -17.79 -25.58 4.01
N LYS A 504 -18.48 -25.00 3.01
CA LYS A 504 -18.03 -24.77 1.64
C LYS A 504 -18.64 -23.46 1.12
N VAL A 505 -17.89 -22.73 0.31
CA VAL A 505 -18.35 -21.51 -0.40
C VAL A 505 -18.46 -21.68 -1.92
N SER A 506 -18.13 -22.86 -2.43
CA SER A 506 -18.13 -23.17 -3.86
C SER A 506 -18.24 -24.69 -4.13
N GLY A 507 -18.64 -25.07 -5.34
CA GLY A 507 -18.69 -26.46 -5.81
C GLY A 507 -19.88 -26.80 -6.73
N LYS A 508 -19.82 -27.93 -7.45
CA LYS A 508 -20.86 -28.34 -8.42
C LYS A 508 -22.21 -28.66 -7.77
N ALA A 509 -23.30 -28.39 -8.50
CA ALA A 509 -24.61 -28.95 -8.17
C ALA A 509 -24.63 -30.50 -8.32
N PRO A 510 -25.33 -31.24 -7.43
CA PRO A 510 -25.99 -30.77 -6.22
C PRO A 510 -24.99 -30.49 -5.08
N LEU A 511 -24.91 -29.23 -4.64
CA LEU A 511 -23.97 -28.79 -3.60
C LEU A 511 -24.64 -28.80 -2.23
N THR A 512 -24.31 -29.79 -1.41
CA THR A 512 -24.71 -29.83 0.01
C THR A 512 -23.80 -28.96 0.85
N VAL A 513 -24.35 -27.95 1.52
CA VAL A 513 -23.62 -27.00 2.38
C VAL A 513 -24.20 -27.05 3.80
N ALA A 514 -23.32 -27.16 4.79
CA ALA A 514 -23.66 -27.03 6.21
C ALA A 514 -23.32 -25.61 6.69
N PHE A 515 -24.31 -24.93 7.26
CA PHE A 515 -24.22 -23.57 7.77
C PHE A 515 -24.12 -23.56 9.29
N SER A 516 -23.47 -22.51 9.81
CA SER A 516 -23.23 -22.33 11.25
C SER A 516 -23.50 -20.89 11.66
N SER A 517 -24.22 -20.71 12.77
CA SER A 517 -24.40 -19.41 13.43
C SER A 517 -23.39 -19.16 14.56
N ALA A 518 -22.38 -20.04 14.70
CA ALA A 518 -21.48 -20.06 15.83
C ALA A 518 -20.72 -18.73 16.02
N GLY A 519 -20.70 -18.25 17.27
CA GLY A 519 -20.12 -16.95 17.60
C GLY A 519 -21.05 -15.75 17.33
N SER A 520 -22.29 -15.98 16.88
CA SER A 520 -23.38 -15.03 17.11
C SER A 520 -23.64 -14.89 18.61
N SER A 521 -23.90 -13.68 19.08
CA SER A 521 -24.04 -13.38 20.52
C SER A 521 -24.87 -12.13 20.74
N ASP A 522 -25.72 -12.13 21.77
CA ASP A 522 -26.35 -10.89 22.23
C ASP A 522 -25.43 -10.14 23.21
N PRO A 523 -25.20 -8.81 23.05
CA PRO A 523 -24.36 -8.05 23.96
C PRO A 523 -24.94 -7.82 25.36
N ASP A 524 -26.27 -7.79 25.51
CA ASP A 524 -26.98 -7.64 26.80
C ASP A 524 -27.26 -9.00 27.46
N GLY A 525 -27.10 -10.09 26.71
CA GLY A 525 -27.20 -11.48 27.18
C GLY A 525 -28.52 -12.17 26.81
N ASP A 526 -29.30 -11.57 25.91
CA ASP A 526 -30.63 -12.01 25.51
C ASP A 526 -30.65 -13.33 24.72
N ALA A 527 -31.80 -14.01 24.76
CA ALA A 527 -31.99 -15.28 24.06
C ALA A 527 -32.17 -15.07 22.54
N LEU A 528 -31.28 -15.67 21.75
CA LEU A 528 -31.27 -15.52 20.29
C LEU A 528 -32.19 -16.49 19.55
N THR A 529 -32.84 -15.97 18.51
CA THR A 529 -33.56 -16.72 17.47
C THR A 529 -32.90 -16.50 16.10
N TYR A 530 -33.02 -17.49 15.21
CA TYR A 530 -32.29 -17.55 13.94
C TYR A 530 -33.26 -17.71 12.77
N SER A 531 -32.96 -17.03 11.66
CA SER A 531 -33.65 -17.19 10.39
C SER A 531 -32.63 -17.12 9.24
N TRP A 532 -32.48 -18.22 8.51
CA TRP A 532 -31.64 -18.34 7.33
C TRP A 532 -32.48 -18.20 6.06
N ALA A 533 -31.98 -17.46 5.08
CA ALA A 533 -32.46 -17.45 3.70
C ALA A 533 -31.30 -17.86 2.77
N PHE A 534 -31.49 -18.90 1.95
CA PHE A 534 -30.41 -19.52 1.16
C PHE A 534 -30.23 -18.91 -0.24
N GLY A 535 -30.87 -17.79 -0.55
CA GLY A 535 -30.74 -17.11 -1.86
C GLY A 535 -31.39 -17.81 -3.05
N ASP A 536 -31.94 -19.01 -2.89
CA ASP A 536 -32.68 -19.77 -3.90
C ASP A 536 -34.19 -19.92 -3.61
N GLY A 537 -34.66 -19.27 -2.54
CA GLY A 537 -36.03 -19.40 -2.00
C GLY A 537 -36.15 -20.39 -0.83
N GLY A 538 -35.11 -21.19 -0.56
CA GLY A 538 -35.02 -22.01 0.66
C GLY A 538 -34.80 -21.17 1.92
N THR A 539 -35.35 -21.62 3.05
CA THR A 539 -35.20 -20.98 4.36
C THR A 539 -35.08 -22.01 5.49
N SER A 540 -34.56 -21.60 6.65
CA SER A 540 -34.54 -22.42 7.88
C SER A 540 -34.51 -21.57 9.15
N THR A 541 -35.04 -22.11 10.26
CA THR A 541 -34.98 -21.49 11.59
C THR A 541 -34.07 -22.25 12.57
N ALA A 542 -33.39 -23.31 12.11
CA ALA A 542 -32.35 -23.96 12.90
C ALA A 542 -31.10 -23.07 12.99
N ALA A 543 -30.40 -23.10 14.13
CA ALA A 543 -29.16 -22.34 14.31
C ALA A 543 -28.08 -22.75 13.28
N ASN A 544 -27.88 -24.06 13.09
CA ASN A 544 -26.89 -24.64 12.20
C ASN A 544 -27.57 -25.61 11.19
N PRO A 545 -28.16 -25.11 10.09
CA PRO A 545 -28.88 -25.93 9.11
C PRO A 545 -27.96 -26.53 8.04
N THR A 546 -28.46 -27.54 7.34
CA THR A 546 -27.88 -28.01 6.06
C THR A 546 -28.86 -27.70 4.94
N HIS A 547 -28.35 -27.23 3.80
CA HIS A 547 -29.13 -26.99 2.58
C HIS A 547 -28.45 -27.63 1.36
N VAL A 548 -29.21 -27.84 0.28
CA VAL A 548 -28.71 -28.50 -0.94
C VAL A 548 -29.09 -27.69 -2.17
N TYR A 549 -28.09 -27.06 -2.80
CA TYR A 549 -28.29 -26.31 -4.04
C TYR A 549 -28.30 -27.24 -5.24
N THR A 550 -29.42 -27.32 -5.94
CA THR A 550 -29.63 -28.18 -7.12
C THR A 550 -29.45 -27.46 -8.46
N THR A 551 -29.13 -26.16 -8.42
CA THR A 551 -29.00 -25.28 -9.60
C THR A 551 -27.77 -24.41 -9.48
N ASP A 552 -27.07 -24.21 -10.59
CA ASP A 552 -25.82 -23.44 -10.64
C ASP A 552 -26.04 -21.92 -10.47
N GLY A 553 -24.93 -21.20 -10.27
CA GLY A 553 -24.86 -19.77 -10.06
C GLY A 553 -24.62 -19.37 -8.61
N ARG A 554 -24.37 -18.07 -8.41
CA ARG A 554 -24.13 -17.47 -7.10
C ARG A 554 -25.41 -17.40 -6.25
N ARG A 555 -25.28 -17.56 -4.94
CA ARG A 555 -26.33 -17.47 -3.93
C ARG A 555 -25.79 -16.70 -2.73
N THR A 556 -26.38 -15.55 -2.43
CA THR A 556 -26.10 -14.81 -1.19
C THR A 556 -26.97 -15.42 -0.09
N VAL A 557 -26.33 -16.02 0.92
CA VAL A 557 -27.02 -16.67 2.05
C VAL A 557 -27.00 -15.71 3.23
N THR A 558 -28.18 -15.32 3.71
CA THR A 558 -28.31 -14.37 4.82
C THR A 558 -28.81 -15.09 6.06
N LEU A 559 -28.01 -15.04 7.13
CA LEU A 559 -28.48 -15.27 8.49
C LEU A 559 -29.04 -13.96 9.03
N THR A 560 -30.28 -13.97 9.53
CA THR A 560 -30.80 -12.97 10.47
C THR A 560 -30.82 -13.56 11.87
N VAL A 561 -30.22 -12.84 12.82
CA VAL A 561 -30.29 -13.09 14.25
C VAL A 561 -31.24 -12.06 14.88
N ARG A 562 -32.09 -12.51 15.81
CA ARG A 562 -33.06 -11.69 16.54
C ARG A 562 -33.00 -12.01 18.03
N ASP A 563 -32.95 -10.99 18.87
CA ASP A 563 -32.96 -11.06 20.35
C ASP A 563 -34.39 -11.26 20.92
N SER A 564 -34.60 -11.03 22.22
CA SER A 564 -35.95 -11.06 22.81
C SER A 564 -36.68 -9.71 22.74
N THR A 565 -35.97 -8.59 22.60
CA THR A 565 -36.59 -7.24 22.51
C THR A 565 -37.21 -6.96 21.14
N GLY A 566 -36.69 -7.56 20.08
CA GLY A 566 -37.09 -7.36 18.69
C GLY A 566 -36.05 -6.67 17.80
N LEU A 567 -34.83 -6.42 18.31
CA LEU A 567 -33.68 -5.97 17.54
C LEU A 567 -33.12 -7.12 16.68
N THR A 568 -32.37 -6.76 15.64
CA THR A 568 -31.82 -7.74 14.68
C THR A 568 -30.49 -7.32 14.11
N ALA A 569 -29.64 -8.31 13.83
CA ALA A 569 -28.46 -8.16 12.99
C ALA A 569 -28.38 -9.29 11.97
N THR A 570 -27.56 -9.09 10.96
CA THR A 570 -27.41 -9.99 9.81
C THR A 570 -25.95 -10.33 9.57
N ALA A 571 -25.72 -11.48 8.94
CA ALA A 571 -24.41 -11.88 8.42
C ALA A 571 -24.61 -12.73 7.17
N ASN A 572 -23.82 -12.48 6.13
CA ASN A 572 -23.94 -13.18 4.85
C ASN A 572 -22.84 -14.22 4.64
N VAL A 573 -23.11 -15.16 3.73
CA VAL A 573 -22.10 -16.01 3.08
C VAL A 573 -22.43 -16.10 1.59
N GLU A 574 -21.48 -15.78 0.72
CA GLU A 574 -21.60 -16.02 -0.72
C GLU A 574 -21.28 -17.48 -1.06
N ILE A 575 -22.20 -18.18 -1.71
CA ILE A 575 -22.02 -19.55 -2.21
C ILE A 575 -22.04 -19.52 -3.74
N ASN A 576 -21.02 -20.08 -4.40
CA ASN A 576 -20.96 -20.18 -5.86
C ASN A 576 -21.20 -21.62 -6.31
N VAL A 577 -22.41 -21.90 -6.80
CA VAL A 577 -22.82 -23.26 -7.20
C VAL A 577 -22.48 -23.51 -8.67
N GLY A 578 -22.01 -24.72 -8.99
CA GLY A 578 -21.67 -25.15 -10.35
C GLY A 578 -20.16 -25.20 -10.63
N ASN A 579 -19.37 -24.46 -9.85
CA ASN A 579 -17.92 -24.33 -9.99
C ASN A 579 -17.28 -24.25 -8.59
N THR A 580 -16.16 -24.93 -8.37
CA THR A 580 -15.37 -24.91 -7.14
C THR A 580 -14.28 -23.85 -7.27
N ALA A 581 -13.91 -23.18 -6.18
CA ALA A 581 -12.81 -22.22 -6.23
C ALA A 581 -11.45 -22.96 -6.29
N PRO A 582 -10.48 -22.47 -7.08
CA PRO A 582 -9.17 -23.10 -7.21
C PRO A 582 -8.41 -23.02 -5.90
N THR A 583 -7.54 -23.99 -5.62
CA THR A 583 -6.57 -23.90 -4.52
C THR A 583 -5.22 -23.45 -5.06
N VAL A 584 -4.69 -22.33 -4.57
CA VAL A 584 -3.37 -21.79 -4.94
C VAL A 584 -2.40 -21.97 -3.77
N SER A 585 -1.14 -22.30 -4.08
CA SER A 585 -0.09 -22.48 -3.07
C SER A 585 1.27 -22.02 -3.59
N ILE A 586 1.94 -21.13 -2.84
CA ILE A 586 3.31 -20.69 -3.12
C ILE A 586 4.29 -21.69 -2.52
N GLN A 587 5.05 -22.36 -3.39
CA GLN A 587 6.13 -23.28 -3.05
C GLN A 587 7.50 -22.57 -2.99
N LEU A 588 7.68 -21.53 -3.80
CA LEU A 588 8.80 -20.59 -3.73
C LEU A 588 8.35 -19.16 -4.06
N PRO A 589 8.90 -18.12 -3.40
CA PRO A 589 9.74 -18.22 -2.20
C PRO A 589 8.94 -18.73 -0.99
N VAL A 590 9.62 -19.32 -0.01
CA VAL A 590 8.99 -19.86 1.21
C VAL A 590 8.63 -18.72 2.16
N ASN A 591 7.52 -18.81 2.90
CA ASN A 591 7.16 -17.81 3.90
C ASN A 591 8.26 -17.65 4.97
N GLY A 592 8.78 -16.44 5.14
CA GLY A 592 9.94 -16.09 5.95
C GLY A 592 11.31 -16.20 5.25
N GLN A 593 11.38 -16.59 3.97
CA GLN A 593 12.65 -16.77 3.27
C GLN A 593 13.47 -15.47 3.21
N VAL A 594 14.77 -15.57 3.52
CA VAL A 594 15.68 -14.42 3.56
C VAL A 594 16.16 -14.03 2.16
N PHE A 595 16.14 -12.75 1.82
CA PHE A 595 16.58 -12.18 0.53
C PHE A 595 17.26 -10.81 0.70
N SER A 596 17.81 -10.25 -0.38
CA SER A 596 18.21 -8.85 -0.49
C SER A 596 17.47 -8.18 -1.64
N PHE A 597 17.18 -6.89 -1.51
CA PHE A 597 16.72 -6.07 -2.63
C PHE A 597 17.76 -6.10 -3.77
N GLY A 598 17.30 -6.26 -5.01
CA GLY A 598 18.14 -6.60 -6.16
C GLY A 598 18.38 -8.10 -6.38
N ASP A 599 17.97 -8.99 -5.46
CA ASP A 599 18.06 -10.44 -5.70
C ASP A 599 17.06 -10.87 -6.79
N ALA A 600 17.53 -11.77 -7.66
CA ALA A 600 16.75 -12.51 -8.63
C ALA A 600 15.99 -13.66 -7.94
N VAL A 601 14.82 -13.38 -7.35
CA VAL A 601 14.10 -14.36 -6.53
C VAL A 601 13.23 -15.28 -7.42
N PRO A 602 13.48 -16.60 -7.42
CA PRO A 602 12.69 -17.56 -8.18
C PRO A 602 11.35 -17.81 -7.47
N TYR A 603 10.26 -17.86 -8.24
CA TYR A 603 8.94 -18.22 -7.74
C TYR A 603 8.45 -19.55 -8.33
N ARG A 604 7.62 -20.26 -7.56
CA ARG A 604 6.94 -21.48 -7.97
C ARG A 604 5.59 -21.56 -7.27
N ILE A 605 4.54 -21.64 -8.06
CA ILE A 605 3.16 -21.76 -7.64
C ILE A 605 2.66 -23.15 -8.02
N THR A 606 1.84 -23.75 -7.17
CA THR A 606 1.01 -24.91 -7.51
C THR A 606 -0.44 -24.49 -7.42
N VAL A 607 -1.21 -24.79 -8.46
CA VAL A 607 -2.66 -24.61 -8.48
C VAL A 607 -3.30 -25.98 -8.66
N THR A 608 -4.39 -26.24 -7.95
CA THR A 608 -5.24 -27.42 -8.18
C THR A 608 -6.68 -26.99 -8.23
N ASP A 609 -7.38 -27.43 -9.28
CA ASP A 609 -8.78 -27.11 -9.52
C ASP A 609 -9.57 -28.40 -9.85
N PRO A 610 -10.80 -28.60 -9.32
CA PRO A 610 -11.58 -29.81 -9.59
C PRO A 610 -12.27 -29.81 -10.97
N GLU A 611 -12.39 -28.65 -11.62
CA GLU A 611 -13.02 -28.45 -12.92
C GLU A 611 -11.96 -28.35 -14.03
N ASP A 612 -10.96 -27.49 -13.85
CA ASP A 612 -9.87 -27.22 -14.78
C ASP A 612 -8.75 -28.28 -14.66
N THR A 613 -9.04 -29.50 -15.15
CA THR A 613 -8.11 -30.67 -15.14
C THR A 613 -6.75 -30.45 -15.81
N ALA A 614 -6.53 -29.32 -16.49
CA ALA A 614 -5.24 -28.84 -16.93
C ALA A 614 -5.13 -27.33 -16.65
N ILE A 615 -4.32 -26.95 -15.67
CA ILE A 615 -4.11 -25.55 -15.30
C ILE A 615 -3.37 -24.81 -16.42
N ASP A 616 -4.00 -23.77 -16.95
CA ASP A 616 -3.33 -22.79 -17.80
C ASP A 616 -2.43 -21.87 -16.96
N CYS A 617 -1.15 -22.23 -16.91
CA CYS A 617 -0.13 -21.44 -16.21
C CYS A 617 0.04 -20.01 -16.74
N SER A 618 -0.46 -19.65 -17.94
CA SER A 618 -0.42 -18.26 -18.41
C SER A 618 -1.42 -17.35 -17.70
N ARG A 619 -2.45 -17.93 -17.06
CA ARG A 619 -3.45 -17.25 -16.25
C ARG A 619 -3.08 -17.16 -14.77
N VAL A 620 -2.07 -17.91 -14.32
CA VAL A 620 -1.46 -17.78 -12.99
C VAL A 620 -0.56 -16.55 -13.00
N LYS A 621 -0.65 -15.71 -11.96
CA LYS A 621 0.25 -14.57 -11.74
C LYS A 621 1.00 -14.73 -10.42
N MET A 622 2.19 -14.15 -10.37
CA MET A 622 2.92 -13.81 -9.15
C MET A 622 3.16 -12.30 -9.13
N THR A 623 2.75 -11.64 -8.07
CA THR A 623 2.96 -10.21 -7.82
C THR A 623 3.92 -10.04 -6.65
N TYR A 624 5.05 -9.38 -6.89
CA TYR A 624 5.93 -8.89 -5.84
C TYR A 624 5.44 -7.52 -5.36
N ILE A 625 5.15 -7.45 -4.06
CA ILE A 625 4.73 -6.28 -3.32
C ILE A 625 5.87 -5.92 -2.37
N LEU A 626 6.36 -4.68 -2.41
CA LEU A 626 7.28 -4.16 -1.40
C LEU A 626 6.44 -3.79 -0.17
N GLY A 627 6.58 -4.55 0.92
CA GLY A 627 5.89 -4.29 2.18
C GLY A 627 6.74 -3.43 3.10
N HIS A 628 6.10 -2.48 3.79
CA HIS A 628 6.70 -1.70 4.86
C HIS A 628 5.69 -1.35 5.95
N ASP A 629 6.14 -1.43 7.20
CA ASP A 629 5.30 -1.35 8.41
C ASP A 629 4.03 -2.21 8.33
N THR A 630 2.86 -1.63 8.05
CA THR A 630 1.60 -2.39 7.88
C THR A 630 0.89 -2.18 6.54
N HIS A 631 1.58 -1.66 5.51
CA HIS A 631 1.09 -1.64 4.12
C HIS A 631 2.21 -1.97 3.11
N GLY A 632 1.98 -1.76 1.81
CA GLY A 632 3.02 -2.00 0.81
C GLY A 632 2.69 -1.37 -0.54
N HIS A 633 3.42 -1.75 -1.58
CA HIS A 633 3.24 -1.27 -2.96
C HIS A 633 3.50 -2.41 -3.97
N PRO A 634 2.56 -2.78 -4.85
CA PRO A 634 2.76 -3.82 -5.87
C PRO A 634 3.66 -3.33 -7.02
N LEU A 635 4.91 -3.79 -7.07
CA LEU A 635 5.94 -3.24 -7.98
C LEU A 635 6.15 -4.08 -9.26
N VAL A 636 6.05 -5.41 -9.17
CA VAL A 636 6.35 -6.30 -10.31
C VAL A 636 5.42 -7.49 -10.36
N THR A 637 4.66 -7.63 -11.45
CA THR A 637 3.83 -8.81 -11.74
C THR A 637 4.44 -9.65 -12.86
N ALA A 638 4.44 -10.97 -12.71
CA ALA A 638 4.84 -11.93 -13.74
C ALA A 638 3.83 -13.07 -13.86
N ASN A 639 3.54 -13.53 -15.08
CA ASN A 639 2.64 -14.66 -15.33
C ASN A 639 3.43 -15.98 -15.43
N GLY A 640 2.86 -17.06 -14.90
CA GLY A 640 3.44 -18.40 -14.91
C GLY A 640 3.17 -19.20 -13.63
N CYS A 641 3.20 -20.53 -13.71
CA CYS A 641 3.31 -21.39 -12.52
C CYS A 641 4.73 -21.38 -11.93
N SER A 642 5.73 -20.87 -12.64
CA SER A 642 7.10 -20.69 -12.14
C SER A 642 7.88 -19.70 -13.01
N GLY A 643 8.76 -18.95 -12.38
CA GLY A 643 9.64 -17.99 -13.05
C GLY A 643 10.60 -17.35 -12.06
N THR A 644 11.07 -16.15 -12.38
CA THR A 644 11.94 -15.34 -11.50
C THR A 644 11.50 -13.89 -11.59
N ILE A 645 11.28 -13.24 -10.44
CA ILE A 645 11.12 -11.79 -10.37
C ILE A 645 12.46 -11.20 -9.92
N GLN A 646 12.93 -10.18 -10.64
CA GLN A 646 14.00 -9.33 -10.13
C GLN A 646 13.37 -8.41 -9.11
N THR A 647 13.72 -8.55 -7.82
CA THR A 647 13.31 -7.55 -6.84
C THR A 647 14.01 -6.23 -7.17
N PRO A 648 13.33 -5.07 -7.15
CA PRO A 648 14.00 -3.79 -7.35
C PRO A 648 15.16 -3.60 -6.38
N LEU A 649 16.19 -2.87 -6.81
CA LEU A 649 17.19 -2.33 -5.89
C LEU A 649 16.47 -1.28 -5.04
N ASN A 650 16.31 -1.51 -3.74
CA ASN A 650 15.64 -0.54 -2.88
C ASN A 650 16.41 0.78 -2.87
N GLY A 651 15.79 1.79 -3.44
CA GLY A 651 15.99 3.20 -3.13
C GLY A 651 14.63 3.90 -3.02
N GLU A 652 13.58 3.16 -2.66
CA GLU A 652 12.19 3.65 -2.51
C GLU A 652 11.85 3.95 -1.04
N HIS A 653 12.63 3.41 -0.11
CA HIS A 653 12.58 3.78 1.30
C HIS A 653 14.00 3.86 1.89
N ASP A 654 14.14 4.57 3.00
CA ASP A 654 15.39 4.62 3.76
C ASP A 654 15.91 3.21 4.13
N GLY A 655 17.24 3.08 4.24
CA GLY A 655 17.91 1.80 4.53
C GLY A 655 17.60 1.22 5.91
N ALA A 656 17.00 2.00 6.81
CA ALA A 656 16.55 1.59 8.13
C ALA A 656 15.03 1.47 8.28
N ALA A 657 14.24 1.67 7.22
CA ALA A 657 12.80 1.43 7.25
C ALA A 657 12.45 -0.06 7.49
N ASN A 658 11.22 -0.33 7.93
CA ASN A 658 10.73 -1.66 8.30
C ASN A 658 10.32 -2.48 7.06
N LEU A 659 11.27 -2.79 6.18
CA LEU A 659 11.00 -3.34 4.84
C LEU A 659 10.96 -4.87 4.80
N PHE A 660 10.12 -5.41 3.92
CA PHE A 660 10.01 -6.83 3.59
C PHE A 660 9.40 -7.02 2.19
N GLY A 661 9.52 -8.23 1.62
CA GLY A 661 8.84 -8.59 0.38
C GLY A 661 7.58 -9.39 0.66
N VAL A 662 6.47 -9.08 -0.01
CA VAL A 662 5.25 -9.90 0.00
C VAL A 662 5.02 -10.44 -1.42
N TRP A 663 4.68 -11.72 -1.51
CA TRP A 663 4.53 -12.46 -2.75
C TRP A 663 3.09 -12.94 -2.84
N ASP A 664 2.27 -12.29 -3.66
CA ASP A 664 0.88 -12.68 -3.91
C ASP A 664 0.77 -13.51 -5.19
N ALA A 665 0.27 -14.72 -5.07
CA ALA A 665 -0.02 -15.60 -6.19
C ALA A 665 -1.53 -15.69 -6.41
N GLU A 666 -2.02 -15.21 -7.55
CA GLU A 666 -3.43 -15.32 -7.93
C GLU A 666 -3.66 -16.27 -9.10
N TYR A 667 -4.81 -16.94 -9.09
CA TYR A 667 -5.35 -17.64 -10.24
C TYR A 667 -6.88 -17.51 -10.26
N THR A 668 -7.41 -17.14 -11.43
CA THR A 668 -8.84 -17.19 -11.75
C THR A 668 -9.11 -18.40 -12.64
N ASP A 669 -10.04 -19.26 -12.25
CA ASP A 669 -10.46 -20.46 -12.98
C ASP A 669 -11.33 -20.15 -14.23
N ALA A 670 -11.73 -21.17 -14.99
CA ALA A 670 -12.66 -21.01 -16.12
C ALA A 670 -14.10 -20.60 -15.72
N GLY A 671 -14.52 -20.82 -14.47
CA GLY A 671 -15.83 -20.41 -13.93
C GLY A 671 -15.90 -18.95 -13.46
N GLY A 672 -14.77 -18.27 -13.33
CA GLY A 672 -14.65 -16.89 -12.86
C GLY A 672 -14.47 -16.73 -11.34
N LEU A 673 -14.05 -17.77 -10.61
CA LEU A 673 -13.63 -17.64 -9.20
C LEU A 673 -12.11 -17.45 -9.11
N THR A 674 -11.68 -16.57 -8.21
CA THR A 674 -10.27 -16.23 -7.99
C THR A 674 -9.87 -16.63 -6.57
N THR A 675 -8.69 -17.25 -6.44
CA THR A 675 -8.06 -17.53 -5.15
C THR A 675 -6.64 -16.98 -5.14
N HIS A 676 -6.22 -16.48 -3.97
CA HIS A 676 -4.88 -15.95 -3.72
C HIS A 676 -4.15 -16.82 -2.68
N ALA A 677 -2.81 -16.79 -2.71
CA ALA A 677 -1.96 -17.23 -1.62
C ALA A 677 -0.82 -16.21 -1.43
N GLN A 678 -0.44 -15.92 -0.18
CA GLN A 678 0.60 -14.94 0.14
C GLN A 678 1.72 -15.53 1.00
N ASN A 679 2.98 -15.27 0.63
CA ASN A 679 4.17 -15.56 1.42
C ASN A 679 4.98 -14.26 1.63
N VAL A 680 5.59 -14.09 2.81
CA VAL A 680 6.49 -12.97 3.12
C VAL A 680 7.94 -13.41 2.95
N THR A 681 8.84 -12.51 2.57
CA THR A 681 10.31 -12.71 2.52
C THR A 681 11.02 -11.59 3.26
N GLN A 682 12.04 -11.92 4.04
CA GLN A 682 12.69 -11.00 4.97
C GLN A 682 14.04 -10.49 4.43
N PRO A 683 14.39 -9.20 4.63
CA PRO A 683 15.69 -8.70 4.23
C PRO A 683 16.82 -9.34 5.06
N LYS A 684 18.02 -9.44 4.47
CA LYS A 684 19.24 -9.87 5.19
C LYS A 684 19.62 -8.90 6.31
N ASN A 685 19.42 -7.59 6.12
CA ASN A 685 19.65 -6.55 7.15
C ASN A 685 18.32 -6.07 7.74
N ARG A 686 18.24 -5.85 9.05
CA ARG A 686 17.04 -5.35 9.74
C ARG A 686 17.43 -4.57 10.99
N GLN A 687 16.79 -3.42 11.23
CA GLN A 687 16.94 -2.70 12.51
C GLN A 687 16.30 -3.49 13.65
N ALA A 688 16.82 -3.37 14.87
CA ALA A 688 16.35 -4.14 16.02
C ALA A 688 14.98 -3.68 16.50
N GLU A 689 14.63 -2.39 16.37
CA GLU A 689 13.33 -1.82 16.78
C GLU A 689 12.14 -2.42 16.01
N HIS A 690 12.38 -2.94 14.79
CA HIS A 690 11.36 -3.54 13.92
C HIS A 690 11.01 -4.99 14.33
N TYR A 691 10.96 -5.24 15.63
CA TYR A 691 10.55 -6.52 16.23
C TYR A 691 9.03 -6.68 16.18
N THR A 692 8.57 -7.92 16.01
CA THR A 692 7.14 -8.29 16.03
C THR A 692 6.58 -8.24 17.45
N THR A 693 7.39 -8.64 18.44
CA THR A 693 7.07 -8.58 19.89
C THR A 693 8.34 -8.74 20.73
N SER A 694 8.29 -8.38 22.01
CA SER A 694 9.45 -8.32 22.91
C SER A 694 9.10 -8.54 24.38
N GLN A 695 10.14 -8.61 25.22
CA GLN A 695 10.03 -8.59 26.68
C GLN A 695 11.15 -7.71 27.27
N GLY A 696 10.81 -6.85 28.23
CA GLY A 696 11.72 -6.05 29.07
C GLY A 696 12.42 -4.86 28.40
N VAL A 697 12.65 -4.92 27.09
CA VAL A 697 13.36 -3.87 26.33
C VAL A 697 12.54 -2.59 26.10
N VAL A 698 13.25 -1.50 25.80
CA VAL A 698 12.70 -0.18 25.46
C VAL A 698 13.43 0.37 24.23
N GLN A 699 12.73 1.10 23.35
CA GLN A 699 13.36 1.80 22.21
C GLN A 699 13.91 3.17 22.65
N TYR A 700 15.09 3.55 22.15
CA TYR A 700 15.78 4.81 22.45
C TYR A 700 16.23 5.53 21.18
N ASP A 701 15.91 6.82 21.06
CA ASP A 701 16.42 7.69 20.00
C ASP A 701 17.93 7.94 20.17
N LYS A 702 18.71 7.64 19.13
CA LYS A 702 20.17 7.83 19.07
C LYS A 702 20.60 8.25 17.66
N PRO A 703 20.95 9.53 17.41
CA PRO A 703 21.39 10.02 16.10
C PRO A 703 22.69 9.40 15.53
N THR A 704 23.32 8.46 16.24
CA THR A 704 24.53 7.72 15.82
C THR A 704 24.24 6.25 15.46
N ALA A 705 22.99 5.82 15.61
CA ALA A 705 22.44 4.55 15.15
C ALA A 705 21.95 4.67 13.69
N HIS A 706 21.87 3.55 12.96
CA HIS A 706 21.52 3.55 11.54
C HIS A 706 20.04 3.90 11.31
N GLY A 707 19.12 3.41 12.15
CA GLY A 707 17.71 3.86 12.17
C GLY A 707 17.44 5.12 13.01
N ALA A 708 18.49 5.82 13.44
CA ALA A 708 18.45 6.85 14.49
C ALA A 708 17.78 6.38 15.81
N LYS A 709 17.60 5.07 16.01
CA LYS A 709 16.99 4.42 17.16
C LYS A 709 17.81 3.18 17.57
N THR A 710 17.58 2.67 18.77
CA THR A 710 18.13 1.40 19.26
C THR A 710 17.16 0.70 20.19
N VAL A 711 17.25 -0.63 20.28
CA VAL A 711 16.63 -1.42 21.35
C VAL A 711 17.59 -1.50 22.53
N GLY A 712 17.18 -0.91 23.66
CA GLY A 712 17.96 -0.81 24.88
C GLY A 712 17.19 -1.16 26.15
N SER A 713 17.72 -0.73 27.30
CA SER A 713 17.31 -1.19 28.65
C SER A 713 17.44 -2.70 28.89
N ILE A 714 18.11 -3.43 28.00
CA ILE A 714 18.22 -4.90 27.99
C ILE A 714 18.79 -5.41 29.32
N GLU A 715 18.04 -6.25 30.04
CA GLU A 715 18.53 -7.04 31.17
C GLU A 715 18.67 -8.55 30.82
N ASN A 716 19.15 -9.34 31.77
CA ASN A 716 19.34 -10.78 31.58
C ASN A 716 17.99 -11.54 31.57
N GLY A 717 17.64 -12.14 30.44
CA GLY A 717 16.41 -12.91 30.23
C GLY A 717 15.41 -12.22 29.30
N ASP A 718 15.70 -10.99 28.88
CA ASP A 718 14.92 -10.24 27.90
C ASP A 718 15.19 -10.70 26.47
N TRP A 719 14.29 -10.34 25.56
CA TRP A 719 14.34 -10.79 24.17
C TRP A 719 13.51 -9.93 23.23
N ILE A 720 13.84 -10.02 21.94
CA ILE A 720 13.02 -9.53 20.82
C ILE A 720 12.80 -10.66 19.81
N GLU A 721 11.66 -10.62 19.13
CA GLU A 721 11.19 -11.62 18.16
C GLU A 721 10.93 -11.02 16.77
N PHE A 722 11.22 -11.79 15.74
CA PHE A 722 10.79 -11.53 14.36
C PHE A 722 10.12 -12.77 13.74
N ASP A 723 8.97 -12.59 13.10
CA ASP A 723 8.13 -13.65 12.51
C ASP A 723 7.52 -13.14 11.18
N PRO A 724 7.52 -13.91 10.08
CA PRO A 724 8.13 -15.23 9.86
C PRO A 724 9.58 -15.15 9.37
N TYR A 725 10.40 -16.16 9.69
CA TYR A 725 11.77 -16.34 9.18
C TYR A 725 12.05 -17.80 8.76
N VAL A 726 12.83 -18.00 7.70
CA VAL A 726 13.46 -19.29 7.35
C VAL A 726 14.96 -19.13 7.55
N LEU A 727 15.48 -19.77 8.59
CA LEU A 727 16.90 -19.66 8.97
C LEU A 727 17.77 -20.79 8.36
N ALA A 728 17.16 -21.70 7.60
CA ALA A 728 17.87 -22.71 6.81
C ALA A 728 18.81 -22.03 5.78
N GLY A 729 20.08 -22.40 5.77
CA GLY A 729 21.10 -21.80 4.90
C GLY A 729 21.73 -20.51 5.45
N VAL A 730 21.20 -19.92 6.54
CA VAL A 730 21.87 -18.84 7.27
C VAL A 730 22.96 -19.45 8.15
N SER A 731 24.22 -19.03 7.95
CA SER A 731 25.37 -19.54 8.71
C SER A 731 25.97 -18.54 9.69
N GLY A 732 25.43 -17.32 9.76
CA GLY A 732 25.95 -16.30 10.65
C GLY A 732 24.99 -15.13 10.83
N ILE A 733 25.28 -14.33 11.85
CA ILE A 733 24.67 -13.03 12.11
C ILE A 733 25.75 -12.09 12.62
N THR A 734 25.68 -10.83 12.21
CA THR A 734 26.39 -9.71 12.81
C THR A 734 25.36 -8.72 13.32
N ALA A 735 25.54 -8.19 14.53
CA ALA A 735 24.69 -7.15 15.11
C ALA A 735 25.54 -5.94 15.52
N ARG A 736 25.07 -4.73 15.23
CA ARG A 736 25.70 -3.48 15.64
C ARG A 736 25.20 -3.10 17.03
N VAL A 737 26.12 -3.00 17.99
CA VAL A 737 25.78 -2.85 19.42
C VAL A 737 26.58 -1.74 20.10
N SER A 738 26.00 -1.17 21.15
CA SER A 738 26.66 -0.21 22.05
C SER A 738 26.53 -0.67 23.51
N SER A 739 27.50 -0.36 24.36
CA SER A 739 27.45 -0.75 25.78
C SER A 739 28.27 0.21 26.64
N GLY A 740 27.56 1.03 27.41
CA GLY A 740 28.09 1.67 28.62
C GLY A 740 27.94 0.80 29.88
N GLY A 741 27.36 -0.39 29.74
CA GLY A 741 27.13 -1.36 30.81
C GLY A 741 28.27 -2.37 30.97
N VAL A 742 27.93 -3.54 31.52
CA VAL A 742 28.89 -4.64 31.76
C VAL A 742 29.09 -5.57 30.55
N GLY A 743 28.35 -5.35 29.46
CA GLY A 743 28.28 -6.29 28.33
C GLY A 743 27.49 -7.55 28.67
N GLY A 744 27.52 -8.54 27.77
CA GLY A 744 26.74 -9.77 27.91
C GLY A 744 26.83 -10.64 26.65
N THR A 745 25.72 -11.29 26.30
CA THR A 745 25.60 -12.13 25.10
C THR A 745 24.25 -11.95 24.41
N ILE A 746 24.25 -12.05 23.08
CA ILE A 746 23.06 -12.20 22.25
C ILE A 746 22.98 -13.67 21.83
N GLN A 747 21.98 -14.38 22.32
CA GLN A 747 21.69 -15.77 21.97
C GLN A 747 20.67 -15.82 20.85
N VAL A 748 21.04 -16.41 19.73
CA VAL A 748 20.24 -16.44 18.50
C VAL A 748 19.47 -17.75 18.48
N ARG A 749 18.14 -17.68 18.55
CA ARG A 749 17.27 -18.84 18.78
C ARG A 749 16.15 -18.95 17.75
N ALA A 750 15.70 -20.18 17.52
CA ALA A 750 14.55 -20.48 16.68
C ALA A 750 13.35 -20.95 17.51
N GLY A 751 12.16 -20.44 17.17
CA GLY A 751 10.85 -20.94 17.61
C GLY A 751 10.32 -20.41 18.95
N SER A 752 11.17 -20.18 19.95
CA SER A 752 10.81 -19.51 21.22
C SER A 752 12.05 -18.93 21.91
N PRO A 753 11.90 -18.10 22.97
CA PRO A 753 13.04 -17.62 23.77
C PRO A 753 13.85 -18.75 24.46
N THR A 754 13.23 -19.92 24.64
CA THR A 754 13.85 -21.14 25.16
C THR A 754 14.13 -22.20 24.09
N GLY A 755 13.85 -21.88 22.81
CA GLY A 755 13.95 -22.77 21.67
C GLY A 755 15.39 -23.03 21.20
N THR A 756 15.53 -23.66 20.03
CA THR A 756 16.80 -24.15 19.51
C THR A 756 17.83 -23.03 19.41
N LEU A 757 18.92 -23.13 20.18
CA LEU A 757 20.05 -22.20 20.12
C LEU A 757 20.86 -22.48 18.84
N LEU A 758 20.94 -21.47 17.98
CA LEU A 758 21.64 -21.54 16.70
C LEU A 758 23.10 -21.07 16.81
N GLY A 759 23.33 -20.08 17.66
CA GLY A 759 24.62 -19.47 17.96
C GLY A 759 24.52 -18.38 19.03
N THR A 760 25.66 -17.86 19.48
CA THR A 760 25.74 -16.81 20.50
C THR A 760 26.84 -15.81 20.15
N ALA A 761 26.52 -14.52 20.13
CA ALA A 761 27.50 -13.44 20.02
C ALA A 761 27.83 -12.89 21.42
N THR A 762 29.10 -12.54 21.66
CA THR A 762 29.53 -11.90 22.92
C THR A 762 29.60 -10.40 22.74
N VAL A 763 28.93 -9.64 23.61
CA VAL A 763 28.98 -8.18 23.66
C VAL A 763 29.92 -7.76 24.78
N ALA A 764 31.02 -7.08 24.44
CA ALA A 764 31.88 -6.43 25.41
C ALA A 764 31.41 -4.97 25.66
N PRO A 765 31.76 -4.34 26.79
CA PRO A 765 31.63 -2.90 26.97
C PRO A 765 32.34 -2.14 25.85
N THR A 766 31.62 -1.30 25.11
CA THR A 766 32.16 -0.58 23.93
C THR A 766 32.82 0.74 24.30
N GLY A 767 32.61 1.20 25.54
CA GLY A 767 33.11 2.49 26.06
C GLY A 767 32.04 3.55 26.25
N GLY A 768 30.80 3.30 25.81
CA GLY A 768 29.66 4.18 26.02
C GLY A 768 28.44 3.82 25.17
N TRP A 769 27.28 4.36 25.53
CA TRP A 769 26.00 4.10 24.85
C TRP A 769 25.91 4.70 23.42
N GLU A 770 26.80 5.62 23.07
CA GLU A 770 26.97 6.18 21.71
C GLU A 770 28.17 5.58 20.95
N THR A 771 28.88 4.61 21.55
CA THR A 771 30.03 3.97 20.90
C THR A 771 29.60 2.61 20.36
N PHE A 772 29.41 2.52 19.04
CA PHE A 772 28.94 1.30 18.39
C PHE A 772 30.08 0.43 17.86
N THR A 773 29.89 -0.88 17.95
CA THR A 773 30.80 -1.92 17.42
C THR A 773 30.00 -3.12 16.93
N ASP A 774 30.50 -3.79 15.90
CA ASP A 774 29.89 -5.02 15.38
C ASP A 774 30.29 -6.24 16.22
N VAL A 775 29.31 -7.10 16.54
CA VAL A 775 29.54 -8.42 17.13
C VAL A 775 28.92 -9.51 16.27
N SER A 776 29.58 -10.66 16.13
CA SER A 776 29.13 -11.73 15.23
C SER A 776 29.01 -13.09 15.92
N ALA A 777 28.13 -13.94 15.40
CA ALA A 777 28.02 -15.35 15.74
C ALA A 777 27.88 -16.22 14.49
N THR A 778 28.55 -17.37 14.47
CA THR A 778 28.24 -18.46 13.53
C THR A 778 26.94 -19.13 13.96
N LEU A 779 26.04 -19.38 13.01
CA LEU A 779 24.76 -20.06 13.22
C LEU A 779 24.80 -21.48 12.65
N SER A 780 24.14 -22.42 13.34
CA SER A 780 24.04 -23.83 12.95
C SER A 780 22.76 -24.45 13.51
N GLY A 781 22.35 -25.62 13.00
CA GLY A 781 21.19 -26.36 13.53
C GLY A 781 19.82 -25.70 13.28
N ALA A 782 19.73 -24.76 12.33
CA ALA A 782 18.49 -24.07 11.99
C ALA A 782 17.40 -25.03 11.47
N PRO A 783 16.11 -24.81 11.83
CA PRO A 783 14.99 -25.55 11.24
C PRO A 783 14.92 -25.39 9.71
N ALA A 784 14.50 -26.44 9.02
CA ALA A 784 14.43 -26.47 7.55
C ALA A 784 13.25 -25.69 6.94
N GLY A 785 12.25 -25.32 7.75
CA GLY A 785 11.07 -24.55 7.33
C GLY A 785 10.90 -23.27 8.17
N THR A 786 9.78 -22.58 7.94
CA THR A 786 9.41 -21.34 8.63
C THR A 786 9.43 -21.48 10.15
N THR A 787 9.97 -20.48 10.82
CA THR A 787 10.10 -20.39 12.28
C THR A 787 10.16 -18.93 12.73
N LYS A 788 10.14 -18.70 14.04
CA LYS A 788 10.38 -17.39 14.66
C LYS A 788 11.86 -17.20 14.93
N LEU A 789 12.43 -16.05 14.58
CA LEU A 789 13.77 -15.64 14.99
C LEU A 789 13.68 -14.91 16.34
N TYR A 790 14.43 -15.37 17.34
CA TYR A 790 14.58 -14.69 18.63
C TYR A 790 16.02 -14.26 18.84
N LEU A 791 16.21 -13.02 19.27
CA LEU A 791 17.45 -12.57 19.91
C LEU A 791 17.18 -12.48 21.41
N VAL A 792 17.84 -13.32 22.20
CA VAL A 792 17.64 -13.45 23.65
C VAL A 792 18.90 -13.01 24.37
N PHE A 793 18.76 -12.17 25.38
CA PHE A 793 19.86 -11.46 26.01
C PHE A 793 20.21 -12.07 27.36
N ALA A 794 21.51 -12.29 27.60
CA ALA A 794 21.99 -12.89 28.85
C ALA A 794 23.30 -12.27 29.32
N GLY A 795 23.43 -12.06 30.63
CA GLY A 795 24.53 -11.32 31.25
C GLY A 795 24.42 -11.29 32.79
N ALA A 796 25.01 -10.27 33.41
CA ALA A 796 24.82 -10.01 34.84
C ALA A 796 23.54 -9.19 35.11
N ALA A 797 23.36 -8.68 36.33
CA ALA A 797 22.27 -7.77 36.65
C ALA A 797 22.57 -6.33 36.22
N GLY A 798 21.52 -5.61 35.78
CA GLY A 798 21.62 -4.25 35.22
C GLY A 798 21.75 -4.23 33.69
N SER A 799 21.60 -3.05 33.09
CA SER A 799 21.55 -2.86 31.64
C SER A 799 22.83 -3.34 30.94
N LEU A 800 22.69 -4.30 30.01
CA LEU A 800 23.82 -5.03 29.42
C LEU A 800 24.46 -4.26 28.26
N PHE A 801 23.66 -3.90 27.27
CA PHE A 801 24.00 -3.27 25.99
C PHE A 801 22.71 -2.82 25.28
N ASP A 802 22.84 -2.02 24.22
CA ASP A 802 21.75 -1.69 23.30
C ASP A 802 22.11 -2.18 21.88
N ILE A 803 21.12 -2.55 21.07
CA ILE A 803 21.27 -3.02 19.68
C ILE A 803 20.70 -1.97 18.71
N ASP A 804 21.42 -1.71 17.63
CA ASP A 804 20.99 -0.91 16.47
C ASP A 804 20.41 -1.84 15.40
N ASP A 805 21.24 -2.40 14.52
CA ASP A 805 20.83 -3.32 13.47
C ASP A 805 21.40 -4.75 13.63
N PHE A 806 20.90 -5.67 12.79
CA PHE A 806 21.59 -6.92 12.49
C PHE A 806 21.51 -7.31 11.02
N THR A 807 22.60 -7.91 10.52
CA THR A 807 22.71 -8.55 9.21
C THR A 807 22.89 -10.07 9.35
N LEU A 808 22.03 -10.83 8.67
CA LEU A 808 22.12 -12.28 8.50
C LEU A 808 23.05 -12.66 7.35
N THR A 809 24.04 -13.51 7.65
CA THR A 809 24.99 -14.06 6.66
C THR A 809 24.49 -15.40 6.14
N ALA A 810 24.12 -15.45 4.85
CA ALA A 810 23.90 -16.70 4.14
C ALA A 810 25.23 -17.47 4.00
N GLY A 811 25.22 -18.76 4.25
CA GLY A 811 26.43 -19.58 4.25
C GLY A 811 26.89 -20.02 2.88
N SER A 812 28.16 -20.41 2.78
CA SER A 812 28.71 -21.17 1.64
C SER A 812 28.26 -22.65 1.63
N GLY A 813 27.15 -22.96 2.32
CA GLY A 813 26.43 -24.22 2.21
C GLY A 813 25.33 -24.10 1.13
N PRO A 814 25.00 -25.19 0.42
CA PRO A 814 24.19 -25.09 -0.79
C PRO A 814 22.73 -24.65 -0.51
N PRO A 815 22.17 -23.67 -1.27
CA PRO A 815 20.73 -23.68 -1.55
C PRO A 815 20.39 -24.95 -2.38
N PRO A 816 19.12 -25.29 -2.64
CA PRO A 816 18.78 -26.40 -3.53
C PRO A 816 19.41 -26.22 -4.93
N THR A 817 20.54 -26.89 -5.20
CA THR A 817 21.46 -26.47 -6.26
C THR A 817 21.00 -26.83 -7.67
N GLY A 818 20.77 -25.81 -8.49
CA GLY A 818 20.98 -25.84 -9.94
C GLY A 818 22.03 -24.79 -10.32
N ALA A 819 22.89 -25.07 -11.29
CA ALA A 819 23.93 -24.13 -11.71
C ALA A 819 23.34 -22.91 -12.46
N VAL A 820 24.01 -21.76 -12.37
CA VAL A 820 23.55 -20.51 -13.01
C VAL A 820 23.74 -20.61 -14.52
N LEU A 821 22.72 -20.24 -15.30
CA LEU A 821 22.82 -20.10 -16.76
C LEU A 821 23.60 -18.82 -17.10
N LEU A 822 24.84 -18.97 -17.55
CA LEU A 822 25.78 -17.89 -17.83
C LEU A 822 25.65 -17.32 -19.25
N SER A 823 25.17 -18.10 -20.22
CA SER A 823 25.09 -17.71 -21.64
C SER A 823 23.86 -16.90 -22.02
N SER A 824 22.77 -16.92 -21.25
CA SER A 824 21.52 -16.25 -21.65
C SER A 824 21.73 -14.75 -21.91
N GLY A 825 21.20 -14.26 -23.04
CA GLY A 825 21.30 -12.87 -23.49
C GLY A 825 22.72 -12.36 -23.80
N ARG A 826 23.74 -13.22 -23.78
CA ARG A 826 25.14 -12.82 -23.97
C ARG A 826 25.47 -12.53 -25.44
N PRO A 827 26.52 -11.72 -25.73
CA PRO A 827 26.99 -11.54 -27.10
C PRO A 827 27.43 -12.86 -27.73
N VAL A 828 26.76 -13.27 -28.81
CA VAL A 828 27.12 -14.45 -29.62
C VAL A 828 27.70 -14.00 -30.95
N THR A 829 28.77 -14.68 -31.36
CA THR A 829 29.39 -14.55 -32.69
C THR A 829 29.45 -15.92 -33.35
N ALA A 830 29.40 -15.96 -34.69
CA ALA A 830 29.51 -17.19 -35.46
C ALA A 830 30.33 -17.00 -36.74
N SER A 831 30.81 -18.10 -37.31
CA SER A 831 31.55 -18.11 -38.58
C SER A 831 30.70 -17.70 -39.79
N SER A 832 29.39 -17.93 -39.74
CA SER A 832 28.44 -17.56 -40.80
C SER A 832 27.00 -17.56 -40.29
N THR A 833 26.08 -17.21 -41.19
CA THR A 833 24.63 -17.30 -40.99
C THR A 833 24.01 -17.68 -42.33
N GLU A 834 23.05 -18.60 -42.34
CA GLU A 834 22.39 -19.09 -43.55
C GLU A 834 21.69 -17.94 -44.30
N ASN A 835 20.93 -17.13 -43.55
CA ASN A 835 20.27 -15.91 -43.99
C ASN A 835 19.88 -15.08 -42.74
N ALA A 836 19.37 -13.87 -42.93
CA ALA A 836 19.04 -12.95 -41.83
C ALA A 836 17.96 -13.46 -40.84
N GLY A 837 17.17 -14.48 -41.21
CA GLY A 837 16.12 -15.06 -40.37
C GLY A 837 16.59 -16.10 -39.35
N PHE A 838 17.85 -16.55 -39.41
CA PHE A 838 18.41 -17.54 -38.47
C PHE A 838 19.70 -17.05 -37.78
N PRO A 839 19.66 -15.90 -37.07
CA PRO A 839 20.85 -15.18 -36.62
C PRO A 839 21.61 -15.89 -35.48
N PRO A 840 22.93 -15.63 -35.30
CA PRO A 840 23.71 -16.23 -34.21
C PRO A 840 23.25 -15.88 -32.79
N SER A 841 22.48 -14.81 -32.60
CA SER A 841 21.87 -14.49 -31.30
C SER A 841 20.78 -15.48 -30.88
N ALA A 842 20.18 -16.19 -31.85
CA ALA A 842 19.07 -17.13 -31.64
C ALA A 842 19.55 -18.52 -31.16
N VAL A 843 20.45 -18.52 -30.17
CA VAL A 843 20.88 -19.71 -29.39
C VAL A 843 21.14 -19.37 -27.92
N VAL A 844 20.77 -18.18 -27.47
CA VAL A 844 20.89 -17.74 -26.06
C VAL A 844 19.71 -16.83 -25.64
N ASP A 845 18.73 -16.67 -26.52
CA ASP A 845 17.51 -15.89 -26.33
C ASP A 845 16.45 -16.63 -25.49
N GLY A 846 16.67 -17.90 -25.16
CA GLY A 846 15.78 -18.70 -24.30
C GLY A 846 14.50 -19.14 -25.01
N ASN A 847 14.53 -19.16 -26.35
CA ASN A 847 13.37 -19.39 -27.21
C ASN A 847 13.64 -20.56 -28.16
N ALA A 848 13.25 -21.76 -27.73
CA ALA A 848 13.36 -22.98 -28.53
C ALA A 848 12.54 -23.00 -29.84
N GLY A 849 11.87 -21.90 -30.21
CA GLY A 849 11.25 -21.66 -31.52
C GLY A 849 12.04 -20.74 -32.46
N THR A 850 13.13 -20.12 -32.01
CA THR A 850 14.13 -19.42 -32.85
C THR A 850 15.44 -20.19 -32.86
N ARG A 851 16.20 -20.09 -33.96
CA ARG A 851 17.44 -20.86 -34.17
C ARG A 851 18.50 -20.06 -34.91
N TRP A 852 19.76 -20.27 -34.57
CA TRP A 852 20.86 -20.01 -35.50
C TRP A 852 20.91 -21.11 -36.55
N SER A 853 21.25 -20.75 -37.78
CA SER A 853 21.59 -21.69 -38.84
C SER A 853 22.84 -21.20 -39.58
N SER A 854 23.80 -22.09 -39.84
CA SER A 854 25.05 -21.76 -40.54
C SER A 854 24.90 -21.84 -42.06
N ALA A 855 25.84 -21.24 -42.80
CA ALA A 855 26.06 -21.61 -44.19
C ALA A 855 26.41 -23.11 -44.34
N PHE A 856 26.10 -23.71 -45.49
CA PHE A 856 26.08 -25.17 -45.68
C PHE A 856 27.47 -25.75 -46.03
N ALA A 857 28.49 -25.41 -45.23
CA ALA A 857 29.88 -25.83 -45.40
C ALA A 857 30.48 -26.30 -44.06
N ASP A 858 31.68 -26.90 -44.11
CA ASP A 858 32.43 -27.34 -42.93
C ASP A 858 33.86 -26.77 -42.97
N PRO A 859 34.45 -26.35 -41.83
CA PRO A 859 33.86 -26.25 -40.49
C PRO A 859 32.96 -25.00 -40.33
N GLN A 860 32.14 -24.98 -39.27
CA GLN A 860 31.44 -23.78 -38.79
C GLN A 860 31.49 -23.74 -37.26
N TRP A 861 31.33 -22.56 -36.68
CA TRP A 861 31.34 -22.39 -35.22
C TRP A 861 30.41 -21.28 -34.76
N ILE A 862 29.99 -21.38 -33.50
CA ILE A 862 29.23 -20.37 -32.77
C ILE A 862 29.79 -20.25 -31.35
N SER A 863 29.97 -19.01 -30.86
CA SER A 863 30.70 -18.70 -29.64
C SER A 863 30.05 -17.57 -28.85
N VAL A 864 29.89 -17.78 -27.54
CA VAL A 864 29.28 -16.84 -26.60
C VAL A 864 30.35 -16.19 -25.70
N ASP A 865 30.22 -14.88 -25.45
CA ASP A 865 31.02 -14.12 -24.48
C ASP A 865 30.24 -13.95 -23.17
N LEU A 866 30.65 -14.64 -22.10
CA LEU A 866 30.05 -14.59 -20.77
C LEU A 866 30.25 -13.24 -20.05
N GLY A 867 30.94 -12.28 -20.68
CA GLY A 867 31.17 -10.91 -20.19
C GLY A 867 32.33 -10.78 -19.20
N SER A 868 32.54 -11.79 -18.36
CA SER A 868 33.72 -11.95 -17.50
C SER A 868 34.21 -13.40 -17.52
N THR A 869 35.40 -13.65 -16.99
CA THR A 869 35.83 -15.02 -16.69
C THR A 869 34.93 -15.60 -15.61
N LYS A 870 34.40 -16.80 -15.85
CA LYS A 870 33.51 -17.57 -14.98
C LYS A 870 33.96 -19.03 -14.89
N SER A 871 33.58 -19.74 -13.83
CA SER A 871 33.87 -21.16 -13.67
C SER A 871 32.79 -21.98 -14.39
N VAL A 872 33.07 -22.39 -15.62
CA VAL A 872 32.13 -23.14 -16.47
C VAL A 872 32.24 -24.63 -16.18
N THR A 873 31.10 -25.30 -16.00
CA THR A 873 31.02 -26.71 -15.57
C THR A 873 30.13 -27.59 -16.46
N ARG A 874 29.22 -27.00 -17.25
CA ARG A 874 28.29 -27.75 -18.11
C ARG A 874 27.85 -26.90 -19.30
N VAL A 875 27.64 -27.54 -20.44
CA VAL A 875 27.09 -26.94 -21.67
C VAL A 875 25.99 -27.85 -22.20
N ARG A 876 24.79 -27.32 -22.41
CA ARG A 876 23.65 -28.04 -23.02
C ARG A 876 23.33 -27.41 -24.38
N LEU A 877 23.21 -28.26 -25.39
CA LEU A 877 22.88 -27.90 -26.76
C LEU A 877 21.48 -28.43 -27.08
N GLN A 878 20.69 -27.66 -27.83
CA GLN A 878 19.44 -28.13 -28.40
C GLN A 878 19.48 -27.94 -29.92
N TRP A 879 19.76 -29.01 -30.64
CA TRP A 879 19.87 -29.03 -32.10
C TRP A 879 18.51 -29.02 -32.81
N GLU A 880 18.50 -28.49 -34.01
CA GLU A 880 17.45 -28.70 -35.01
C GLU A 880 17.66 -30.04 -35.74
N ALA A 881 16.77 -30.42 -36.67
CA ALA A 881 16.96 -31.61 -37.50
C ALA A 881 18.26 -31.56 -38.34
N ALA A 882 18.81 -30.37 -38.60
CA ALA A 882 20.14 -30.18 -39.17
C ALA A 882 21.22 -29.94 -38.08
N TYR A 883 21.91 -31.01 -37.69
CA TYR A 883 22.86 -31.03 -36.57
C TYR A 883 24.30 -31.46 -36.95
N GLY A 884 25.24 -31.31 -36.00
CA GLY A 884 26.64 -31.72 -36.16
C GLY A 884 26.90 -33.20 -35.86
N ARG A 885 27.43 -33.96 -36.82
CA ARG A 885 27.90 -35.35 -36.60
C ARG A 885 29.22 -35.41 -35.84
N ALA A 886 30.12 -34.45 -36.11
CA ALA A 886 31.37 -34.28 -35.37
C ALA A 886 31.57 -32.80 -34.99
N TYR A 887 31.86 -32.54 -33.71
CA TYR A 887 32.07 -31.20 -33.17
C TYR A 887 32.90 -31.22 -31.88
N ARG A 888 33.32 -30.04 -31.41
CA ARG A 888 34.01 -29.83 -30.12
C ARG A 888 33.35 -28.72 -29.32
N ILE A 889 33.44 -28.83 -27.99
CA ILE A 889 33.22 -27.72 -27.05
C ILE A 889 34.59 -27.16 -26.67
N GLU A 890 34.78 -25.86 -26.85
CA GLU A 890 36.06 -25.18 -26.65
C GLU A 890 35.89 -23.97 -25.73
N THR A 891 36.92 -23.65 -24.94
CA THR A 891 36.91 -22.56 -23.96
C THR A 891 38.11 -21.63 -24.14
N SER A 892 37.92 -20.36 -23.77
CA SER A 892 38.96 -19.33 -23.78
C SER A 892 38.69 -18.24 -22.73
N THR A 893 39.74 -17.57 -22.25
CA THR A 893 39.65 -16.34 -21.44
C THR A 893 39.84 -15.06 -22.26
N ASN A 894 40.37 -15.17 -23.49
CA ASN A 894 40.85 -14.04 -24.29
C ASN A 894 40.36 -14.04 -25.75
N ASN A 895 39.42 -14.93 -26.10
CA ASN A 895 38.81 -15.11 -27.43
C ASN A 895 39.77 -15.50 -28.57
N THR A 896 41.08 -15.60 -28.32
CA THR A 896 42.12 -15.81 -29.36
C THR A 896 42.85 -17.13 -29.19
N THR A 897 43.15 -17.54 -27.96
CA THR A 897 43.74 -18.84 -27.62
C THR A 897 42.65 -19.76 -27.10
N TRP A 898 42.54 -20.97 -27.67
CA TRP A 898 41.41 -21.87 -27.45
C TRP A 898 41.86 -23.28 -27.06
N THR A 899 41.18 -23.87 -26.08
CA THR A 899 41.42 -25.24 -25.61
C THR A 899 40.12 -26.05 -25.73
N ALA A 900 40.20 -27.29 -26.22
CA ALA A 900 39.04 -28.17 -26.28
C ALA A 900 38.74 -28.78 -24.89
N ALA A 901 37.49 -28.60 -24.42
CA ALA A 901 36.99 -29.15 -23.17
C ALA A 901 36.20 -30.47 -23.37
N SER A 902 35.61 -30.67 -24.55
CA SER A 902 34.96 -31.92 -24.95
C SER A 902 34.93 -32.07 -26.48
N SER A 903 34.75 -33.29 -26.99
CA SER A 903 34.63 -33.59 -28.43
C SER A 903 33.80 -34.84 -28.72
N THR A 904 33.13 -34.85 -29.87
CA THR A 904 32.40 -36.01 -30.41
C THR A 904 32.61 -36.15 -31.92
N THR A 905 32.48 -37.37 -32.42
CA THR A 905 32.58 -37.73 -33.85
C THR A 905 31.39 -38.55 -34.36
N ALA A 906 30.38 -38.78 -33.53
CA ALA A 906 29.26 -39.66 -33.82
C ALA A 906 27.90 -39.16 -33.30
N GLY A 907 27.73 -37.85 -33.10
CA GLY A 907 26.48 -37.25 -32.60
C GLY A 907 25.26 -37.57 -33.45
N ASP A 908 24.08 -37.56 -32.84
CA ASP A 908 22.80 -38.02 -33.39
C ASP A 908 21.67 -36.96 -33.34
N GLY A 909 21.90 -35.83 -32.67
CA GLY A 909 21.04 -34.64 -32.69
C GLY A 909 20.11 -34.54 -31.49
N GLY A 910 19.08 -33.69 -31.56
CA GLY A 910 18.20 -33.43 -30.42
C GLY A 910 18.90 -32.63 -29.32
N ILE A 911 18.91 -33.12 -28.07
CA ILE A 911 19.49 -32.41 -26.93
C ILE A 911 20.77 -33.13 -26.45
N ASP A 912 21.91 -32.47 -26.60
CA ASP A 912 23.20 -32.91 -26.01
C ASP A 912 23.42 -32.18 -24.68
N ASP A 913 23.58 -32.90 -23.57
CA ASP A 913 23.78 -32.31 -22.24
C ASP A 913 25.16 -32.71 -21.67
N ILE A 914 26.13 -31.78 -21.77
CA ILE A 914 27.56 -32.07 -21.70
C ILE A 914 28.17 -31.45 -20.43
N THR A 915 28.46 -32.28 -19.43
CA THR A 915 29.26 -31.86 -18.26
C THR A 915 30.75 -31.83 -18.63
N ILE A 916 31.48 -30.81 -18.18
CA ILE A 916 32.92 -30.64 -18.40
C ILE A 916 33.67 -30.37 -17.08
N PRO A 917 34.99 -30.64 -16.99
CA PRO A 917 35.79 -30.24 -15.84
C PRO A 917 35.71 -28.72 -15.62
N ALA A 918 35.53 -28.30 -14.36
CA ALA A 918 35.37 -26.90 -13.98
C ALA A 918 36.53 -26.02 -14.51
N THR A 919 36.22 -25.14 -15.47
CA THR A 919 37.21 -24.40 -16.24
C THR A 919 36.90 -22.90 -16.23
N ASN A 920 37.89 -22.10 -15.80
CA ASN A 920 37.79 -20.64 -15.83
C ASN A 920 37.85 -20.13 -17.28
N ALA A 921 36.70 -19.71 -17.81
CA ALA A 921 36.53 -19.25 -19.19
C ALA A 921 35.67 -17.98 -19.24
N ARG A 922 35.96 -17.09 -20.18
CA ARG A 922 35.07 -15.98 -20.55
C ARG A 922 34.30 -16.27 -21.84
N TYR A 923 34.89 -17.05 -22.75
CA TYR A 923 34.32 -17.40 -24.03
C TYR A 923 34.15 -18.91 -24.14
N VAL A 924 33.00 -19.35 -24.63
CA VAL A 924 32.69 -20.77 -24.86
C VAL A 924 32.18 -20.93 -26.29
N ARG A 925 32.70 -21.93 -27.01
CA ARG A 925 32.45 -22.14 -28.45
C ARG A 925 32.07 -23.58 -28.77
N VAL A 926 31.05 -23.74 -29.59
CA VAL A 926 30.77 -24.98 -30.32
C VAL A 926 31.48 -24.89 -31.68
N TYR A 927 32.37 -25.85 -31.97
CA TYR A 927 33.16 -25.89 -33.19
C TYR A 927 32.86 -27.17 -33.98
N GLY A 928 32.04 -27.07 -35.03
CA GLY A 928 31.60 -28.16 -35.88
C GLY A 928 32.60 -28.50 -36.98
N THR A 929 32.91 -29.79 -37.15
CA THR A 929 33.87 -30.30 -38.15
C THR A 929 33.26 -31.27 -39.17
N GLN A 930 32.07 -31.81 -38.91
CA GLN A 930 31.28 -32.57 -39.89
C GLN A 930 29.78 -32.48 -39.58
N ARG A 931 28.96 -32.10 -40.56
CA ARG A 931 27.48 -32.10 -40.46
C ARG A 931 26.88 -33.50 -40.65
N ALA A 932 25.71 -33.72 -40.09
CA ALA A 932 24.95 -34.97 -40.23
C ALA A 932 23.98 -34.97 -41.43
N THR A 933 23.64 -33.79 -41.96
CA THR A 933 22.71 -33.63 -43.10
C THR A 933 23.34 -32.77 -44.21
N ALA A 934 22.62 -32.57 -45.31
CA ALA A 934 23.05 -31.69 -46.40
C ALA A 934 22.96 -30.18 -46.06
N TYR A 935 22.13 -29.81 -45.08
CA TYR A 935 21.92 -28.43 -44.62
C TYR A 935 23.03 -27.98 -43.67
N GLY A 936 22.95 -26.76 -43.12
CA GLY A 936 23.94 -26.21 -42.17
C GLY A 936 23.96 -26.90 -40.80
N TYR A 937 24.77 -26.37 -39.89
CA TYR A 937 24.58 -26.62 -38.46
C TYR A 937 23.46 -25.70 -37.98
N SER A 938 22.53 -26.21 -37.17
CA SER A 938 21.51 -25.38 -36.55
C SER A 938 21.18 -25.81 -35.12
N LEU A 939 21.14 -24.82 -34.24
CA LEU A 939 20.83 -24.93 -32.82
C LEU A 939 19.64 -24.01 -32.54
N TRP A 940 18.68 -24.51 -31.77
CA TRP A 940 17.68 -23.70 -31.07
C TRP A 940 18.31 -23.04 -29.82
N GLU A 941 19.16 -23.75 -29.07
CA GLU A 941 19.80 -23.23 -27.84
C GLU A 941 21.24 -23.72 -27.60
N LEU A 942 22.02 -22.87 -26.92
CA LEU A 942 23.39 -23.05 -26.44
C LEU A 942 23.49 -22.53 -24.99
N GLU A 943 23.10 -23.39 -24.05
CA GLU A 943 23.09 -23.10 -22.62
C GLU A 943 24.46 -23.40 -22.01
N VAL A 944 25.08 -22.42 -21.35
CA VAL A 944 26.37 -22.58 -20.64
C VAL A 944 26.15 -22.34 -19.17
N TYR A 945 26.49 -23.31 -18.32
CA TYR A 945 26.24 -23.30 -16.89
C TYR A 945 27.52 -23.25 -16.05
N GLY A 946 27.46 -22.56 -14.92
CA GLY A 946 28.60 -22.41 -14.02
C GLY A 946 28.36 -21.50 -12.82
N ALA A 947 29.43 -20.84 -12.36
CA ALA A 947 29.45 -19.84 -11.28
C ALA A 947 30.37 -18.64 -11.63
#